data_AF-A0ABD3USK5-F1
#
_entry.id   AF-A0ABD3USK5-F1
#
_cell.length_a   1.000
_cell.length_b   1.000
_cell.length_c   1.000
_cell.angle_alpha   90.00
_cell.angle_beta   90.00
_cell.angle_gamma   90.00
#
_symmetry.space_group_name_H-M   'P 1'
#
loop_
_entity.id
_entity.type
_entity.pdbx_description
1 polymer ?
#
loop_
_entity_poly.entity_id
_entity_poly.type
_entity_poly.pdbx_seq_one_letter_code
_entity_poly.pdbx_strand_id
1 'polypeptide(L)'
;MFLILAINSFGIQANMCSAYFALCFLILITTNISIAESRNLIFTNNSISTVLVFGDSTVDSGNNNYLDTPFKSNFPPYGRDFANRVPTGRFTDGRLVTDFIEYVPPYLDPSLSLEELMTGVCFASAGSGFDPLTAQLSEVMPVQKQLEYFKLYRTKLETSIGKKRTKNLIRNALFIISAGTNDFVINYLGTPFRRQTYNITTYQIFLLQHVQQFIEGLREEGASVIALVGLPPIGCIPIVITFTSGDAFRRRPCTDSLSSIALDYNEKLQIMLRSIQKPTSKVVYVDIYKPLTDMIQNPSPLGFNKVNAGCCGSGFLEATFLCNSRSPVCSDPSKYVFFDSVHPTEAAYKYIFNSLPTGRKVGNVKGESSSVSAILIFGDSTVDPGNNNYITTPFRSNFSPYGKDFENQTATGRFCNGRLPSDFIAEYIGIKEYVPPYLDPTLSIKELMSGVSFASAGSGFDPLTPTISNVISLSKQLEYFKEYKEKLQAAIGEEKTKKLINNALFFVSAGTNDFVVNYFTLPIRRTSYDIPSYMNFILQESQQFVQELLDQGARRIGVVGLPTMGCLPVVITLYSDNAIQKRNCIDSFSSIAKDYNQLLQKELNSLRLKLQYSGSRIAYMDAYGPLEDMALGHKYNFEVVSSGCCGTGLLEASFMCNPKSPVCSDATKYMFWDSIHPSEKAYELLFQANRPNKKMIFKLDSFATSACCFLLLYFASLEKLVKVKAQNSSVSTILLFGDSTVDTGNNNYIKTLFRSNFSPYGRDFVNHTATGRFCDGKILDDFIAEYLGIKEYVPPYLDPTLSIEELMSGVSFGSAGTGFDPITPRTSNVLSLPQQLENFKEYQAKLQAKIGNEKIKELINNTLFIVSAGTDDFLANYYVLPIRRLNYTISSYMNFVLQQARQVYQELLDQGARRIGVVGLPPIGCLPIAITVFSGITNPQRNCLEKYSSVARDYNQLLQNELKAMQLASGANIGYIDVYGPLEDLTLGRKYDFDVVNRGCCGTGLTEVSVLCNPLSLVCRDVNRYVFWDAIHPNEKAYDLIFQSFRPAIDALVTN
;
A
#
# COMPACT_ATOMS: atom_id res chain seq x y z
N MET A 1 -26.13 42.00 -53.98
CA MET A 1 -27.57 41.83 -53.72
C MET A 1 -27.84 40.34 -53.51
N PHE A 2 -28.85 39.98 -52.69
CA PHE A 2 -29.39 38.65 -52.37
C PHE A 2 -28.80 37.41 -53.11
N LEU A 3 -28.19 36.44 -52.42
CA LEU A 3 -28.76 35.38 -51.56
C LEU A 3 -29.30 34.14 -52.33
N ILE A 4 -28.83 32.98 -51.84
CA ILE A 4 -29.60 31.72 -51.65
C ILE A 4 -29.69 30.65 -52.76
N LEU A 5 -29.64 29.41 -52.25
CA LEU A 5 -29.98 28.08 -52.81
C LEU A 5 -28.98 27.34 -53.72
N ALA A 6 -29.05 26.02 -53.58
CA ALA A 6 -28.30 24.96 -54.25
C ALA A 6 -29.27 23.80 -54.52
N ILE A 7 -28.85 22.74 -55.24
CA ILE A 7 -29.15 21.31 -54.98
C ILE A 7 -28.67 20.41 -56.17
N ASN A 8 -28.04 19.28 -55.84
CA ASN A 8 -27.79 18.03 -56.60
C ASN A 8 -27.37 18.03 -58.09
N SER A 9 -26.37 17.20 -58.44
CA SER A 9 -26.59 15.93 -59.19
C SER A 9 -25.32 15.13 -59.60
N PHE A 10 -25.42 13.79 -59.49
CA PHE A 10 -24.81 12.70 -60.30
C PHE A 10 -23.37 12.81 -60.89
N GLY A 11 -22.43 12.01 -60.34
CA GLY A 11 -22.20 10.61 -60.77
C GLY A 11 -21.28 10.24 -61.99
N ILE A 12 -20.18 9.54 -61.67
CA ILE A 12 -19.71 8.26 -62.30
C ILE A 12 -18.73 8.23 -63.53
N GLN A 13 -17.54 7.62 -63.28
CA GLN A 13 -16.61 6.82 -64.15
C GLN A 13 -15.99 7.36 -65.47
N ALA A 14 -14.65 7.22 -65.62
CA ALA A 14 -13.98 6.18 -66.44
C ALA A 14 -12.45 6.42 -66.62
N ASN A 15 -11.63 5.35 -66.69
CA ASN A 15 -10.16 5.37 -66.80
C ASN A 15 -9.66 5.30 -68.27
N MET A 16 -8.37 5.64 -68.54
CA MET A 16 -7.34 4.61 -68.91
C MET A 16 -5.91 5.16 -69.20
N CYS A 17 -4.92 4.27 -68.97
CA CYS A 17 -3.53 4.10 -69.50
C CYS A 17 -2.75 5.25 -70.19
N SER A 18 -1.46 5.54 -69.90
CA SER A 18 -0.19 4.72 -69.92
C SER A 18 0.43 4.56 -71.34
N ALA A 19 1.74 4.37 -71.59
CA ALA A 19 2.98 4.30 -70.78
C ALA A 19 4.24 4.56 -71.66
N TYR A 20 5.41 4.85 -71.05
CA TYR A 20 6.79 4.63 -71.57
C TYR A 20 7.75 4.63 -70.34
N PHE A 21 8.49 3.57 -69.97
CA PHE A 21 9.67 2.93 -70.61
C PHE A 21 10.80 3.91 -70.96
N ALA A 22 12.00 4.00 -70.35
CA ALA A 22 12.86 3.17 -69.48
C ALA A 22 14.12 2.59 -70.18
N LEU A 23 15.32 3.01 -69.69
CA LEU A 23 16.73 2.62 -69.97
C LEU A 23 17.61 3.66 -69.19
N CYS A 24 18.94 3.60 -68.94
CA CYS A 24 19.99 2.57 -68.73
C CYS A 24 21.33 3.35 -68.44
N PHE A 25 22.44 2.87 -67.86
CA PHE A 25 22.84 1.70 -67.04
C PHE A 25 24.32 1.92 -66.54
N LEU A 26 24.89 0.99 -65.75
CA LEU A 26 26.32 0.88 -65.32
C LEU A 26 26.94 1.96 -64.37
N ILE A 27 28.10 1.77 -63.70
CA ILE A 27 28.64 0.71 -62.78
C ILE A 27 30.13 1.02 -62.43
N LEU A 28 30.58 0.71 -61.19
CA LEU A 28 31.95 0.29 -60.70
C LEU A 28 31.98 0.50 -59.15
N ILE A 29 32.45 -0.35 -58.20
CA ILE A 29 33.45 -1.44 -58.06
C ILE A 29 34.82 -0.92 -57.53
N THR A 30 35.43 -1.37 -56.40
CA THR A 30 35.01 -2.18 -55.22
C THR A 30 36.07 -2.09 -54.08
N THR A 31 35.67 -2.20 -52.80
CA THR A 31 36.55 -2.58 -51.65
C THR A 31 35.81 -3.50 -50.67
N ASN A 32 36.53 -4.34 -49.90
CA ASN A 32 35.98 -5.48 -49.15
C ASN A 32 36.83 -5.87 -47.90
N ILE A 33 36.32 -6.77 -47.06
CA ILE A 33 36.98 -7.56 -45.99
C ILE A 33 37.03 -6.98 -44.54
N SER A 34 36.11 -7.51 -43.71
CA SER A 34 36.28 -8.06 -42.32
C SER A 34 36.75 -7.21 -41.12
N ILE A 35 35.98 -7.29 -40.01
CA ILE A 35 36.40 -7.99 -38.77
C ILE A 35 35.16 -8.40 -37.92
N ALA A 36 35.18 -9.66 -37.44
CA ALA A 36 34.47 -10.29 -36.30
C ALA A 36 32.95 -10.09 -36.01
N GLU A 37 32.35 -11.09 -35.38
CA GLU A 37 30.91 -11.19 -35.12
C GLU A 37 30.48 -10.73 -33.72
N SER A 38 29.26 -10.15 -33.63
CA SER A 38 28.37 -10.35 -32.48
C SER A 38 26.91 -10.39 -32.96
N ARG A 39 26.39 -11.59 -33.26
CA ARG A 39 25.06 -11.78 -33.87
C ARG A 39 23.91 -11.65 -32.85
N ASN A 40 23.39 -10.44 -32.66
CA ASN A 40 22.03 -10.27 -32.14
C ASN A 40 21.02 -10.44 -33.28
N LEU A 41 20.39 -11.62 -33.34
CA LEU A 41 19.52 -12.03 -34.44
C LEU A 41 18.11 -11.49 -34.25
N ILE A 42 17.58 -10.84 -35.28
CA ILE A 42 16.29 -10.15 -35.28
C ILE A 42 15.14 -11.18 -35.22
N PHE A 43 14.20 -11.00 -34.29
CA PHE A 43 12.90 -11.68 -34.32
C PHE A 43 11.99 -11.04 -35.39
N THR A 44 12.11 -11.50 -36.63
CA THR A 44 11.18 -11.18 -37.74
C THR A 44 10.65 -12.46 -38.38
N ASN A 45 9.59 -13.04 -37.81
CA ASN A 45 8.69 -13.91 -38.56
C ASN A 45 7.32 -14.03 -37.87
N ASN A 46 6.23 -13.95 -38.63
CA ASN A 46 4.86 -14.11 -38.13
C ASN A 46 4.51 -15.61 -38.02
N SER A 47 5.21 -16.36 -37.16
CA SER A 47 5.19 -17.84 -37.19
C SER A 47 5.02 -18.55 -35.84
N ILE A 48 4.78 -17.83 -34.74
CA ILE A 48 4.29 -18.41 -33.49
C ILE A 48 2.78 -18.15 -33.46
N SER A 49 1.99 -19.20 -33.26
CA SER A 49 0.51 -19.15 -33.24
C SER A 49 -0.08 -20.02 -32.13
N THR A 50 0.75 -20.44 -31.17
CA THR A 50 0.35 -21.27 -30.05
C THR A 50 1.32 -21.04 -28.87
N VAL A 51 0.79 -20.83 -27.66
CA VAL A 51 1.58 -20.72 -26.42
C VAL A 51 1.19 -21.84 -25.44
N LEU A 52 2.18 -22.57 -24.90
CA LEU A 52 1.96 -23.70 -24.00
C LEU A 52 2.76 -23.49 -22.70
N VAL A 53 2.07 -23.49 -21.56
CA VAL A 53 2.62 -22.97 -20.30
C VAL A 53 2.64 -24.04 -19.20
N PHE A 54 3.71 -24.11 -18.42
CA PHE A 54 3.93 -25.09 -17.35
C PHE A 54 4.58 -24.42 -16.14
N GLY A 55 4.34 -24.93 -14.92
CA GLY A 55 5.02 -24.43 -13.72
C GLY A 55 4.13 -24.21 -12.49
N ASP A 56 4.40 -23.12 -11.77
CA ASP A 56 3.78 -22.75 -10.50
C ASP A 56 2.80 -21.56 -10.59
N SER A 57 2.47 -20.94 -9.45
CA SER A 57 1.53 -19.82 -9.34
C SER A 57 1.93 -18.57 -10.14
N THR A 58 3.21 -18.43 -10.50
CA THR A 58 3.69 -17.34 -11.36
C THR A 58 3.14 -17.40 -12.79
N VAL A 59 2.61 -18.56 -13.19
CA VAL A 59 2.11 -18.84 -14.55
C VAL A 59 0.77 -19.60 -14.58
N ASP A 60 0.17 -19.94 -13.42
CA ASP A 60 -1.14 -20.59 -13.34
C ASP A 60 -2.28 -19.62 -13.71
N SER A 61 -2.98 -19.91 -14.81
CA SER A 61 -4.12 -19.15 -15.31
C SER A 61 -5.46 -19.48 -14.63
N GLY A 62 -5.49 -20.54 -13.79
CA GLY A 62 -6.68 -20.97 -13.06
C GLY A 62 -6.88 -22.50 -12.95
N ASN A 63 -5.87 -23.33 -13.21
CA ASN A 63 -6.01 -24.79 -13.09
C ASN A 63 -6.35 -25.22 -11.65
N ASN A 64 -5.76 -24.57 -10.65
CA ASN A 64 -6.04 -24.88 -9.24
C ASN A 64 -7.52 -24.69 -8.86
N ASN A 65 -8.33 -23.96 -9.63
CA ASN A 65 -9.77 -23.85 -9.41
C ASN A 65 -10.48 -25.21 -9.45
N TYR A 66 -9.97 -26.13 -10.29
CA TYR A 66 -10.52 -27.45 -10.57
C TYR A 66 -9.88 -28.58 -9.72
N LEU A 67 -9.00 -28.22 -8.78
CA LEU A 67 -8.37 -29.13 -7.83
C LEU A 67 -8.99 -28.96 -6.43
N ASP A 68 -8.95 -29.99 -5.60
CA ASP A 68 -9.29 -29.85 -4.18
C ASP A 68 -8.03 -29.46 -3.39
N THR A 69 -7.86 -28.15 -3.18
CA THR A 69 -6.64 -27.54 -2.61
C THR A 69 -6.97 -26.15 -2.04
N PRO A 70 -6.30 -25.70 -0.97
CA PRO A 70 -6.44 -24.33 -0.47
C PRO A 70 -5.73 -23.28 -1.34
N PHE A 71 -4.80 -23.67 -2.22
CA PHE A 71 -4.05 -22.77 -3.09
C PHE A 71 -4.91 -22.29 -4.28
N LYS A 72 -5.82 -21.37 -4.03
CA LYS A 72 -6.76 -20.81 -5.03
C LYS A 72 -6.77 -19.28 -5.01
N SER A 73 -7.14 -18.69 -6.15
CA SER A 73 -7.23 -17.24 -6.39
C SER A 73 -8.45 -16.88 -7.27
N ASN A 74 -9.48 -17.74 -7.26
CA ASN A 74 -10.77 -17.54 -7.95
C ASN A 74 -11.78 -16.70 -7.13
N PHE A 75 -11.26 -15.78 -6.30
CA PHE A 75 -12.04 -14.88 -5.47
C PHE A 75 -11.40 -13.48 -5.45
N PRO A 76 -12.18 -12.39 -5.26
CA PRO A 76 -11.60 -11.06 -5.09
C PRO A 76 -10.64 -11.03 -3.89
N PRO A 77 -9.55 -10.24 -3.92
CA PRO A 77 -9.28 -9.18 -4.89
C PRO A 77 -8.44 -9.61 -6.11
N TYR A 78 -8.11 -10.89 -6.29
CA TYR A 78 -7.42 -11.33 -7.50
C TYR A 78 -8.24 -10.98 -8.76
N GLY A 79 -7.58 -10.67 -9.88
CA GLY A 79 -8.27 -10.29 -11.13
C GLY A 79 -9.10 -8.99 -11.07
N ARG A 80 -8.95 -8.16 -10.02
CA ARG A 80 -9.62 -6.87 -9.83
C ARG A 80 -9.45 -5.87 -10.98
N ASP A 81 -8.35 -5.95 -11.70
CA ASP A 81 -7.98 -4.99 -12.74
C ASP A 81 -8.26 -5.54 -14.16
N PHE A 82 -8.85 -6.75 -14.28
CA PHE A 82 -9.51 -7.19 -15.51
C PHE A 82 -10.70 -6.28 -15.86
N ALA A 83 -10.99 -6.12 -17.15
CA ALA A 83 -12.09 -5.28 -17.64
C ALA A 83 -13.49 -5.72 -17.14
N ASN A 84 -13.67 -7.01 -16.81
CA ASN A 84 -14.88 -7.55 -16.18
C ASN A 84 -14.78 -7.71 -14.65
N ARG A 85 -13.58 -7.49 -14.07
CA ARG A 85 -13.24 -7.70 -12.65
C ARG A 85 -13.54 -9.10 -12.10
N VAL A 86 -13.48 -10.12 -12.96
CA VAL A 86 -13.75 -11.52 -12.56
C VAL A 86 -12.43 -12.24 -12.22
N PRO A 87 -12.27 -12.79 -11.00
CA PRO A 87 -11.08 -13.55 -10.63
C PRO A 87 -11.02 -14.88 -11.40
N THR A 88 -9.99 -15.09 -12.24
CA THR A 88 -9.86 -16.33 -13.03
C THR A 88 -9.12 -17.47 -12.32
N GLY A 89 -8.56 -17.25 -11.13
CA GLY A 89 -7.55 -18.16 -10.54
C GLY A 89 -6.11 -17.84 -10.93
N ARG A 90 -5.84 -16.60 -11.38
CA ARG A 90 -4.49 -16.02 -11.52
C ARG A 90 -4.07 -15.36 -10.20
N PHE A 91 -2.84 -15.60 -9.75
CA PHE A 91 -2.32 -15.10 -8.49
C PHE A 91 -1.75 -13.67 -8.61
N THR A 92 -2.60 -12.73 -9.02
CA THR A 92 -2.27 -11.30 -9.18
C THR A 92 -3.53 -10.42 -9.34
N ASP A 93 -3.38 -9.10 -9.40
CA ASP A 93 -4.46 -8.13 -9.67
C ASP A 93 -5.08 -8.24 -11.06
N GLY A 94 -4.35 -8.77 -12.05
CA GLY A 94 -4.83 -8.96 -13.42
C GLY A 94 -4.07 -10.05 -14.18
N ARG A 95 -3.27 -9.64 -15.16
CA ARG A 95 -2.52 -10.52 -16.08
C ARG A 95 -1.16 -10.98 -15.56
N LEU A 96 -0.81 -12.20 -15.92
CA LEU A 96 0.52 -12.78 -15.79
C LEU A 96 1.41 -12.43 -17.01
N VAL A 97 2.72 -12.67 -16.92
CA VAL A 97 3.69 -12.42 -18.03
C VAL A 97 3.23 -13.08 -19.34
N THR A 98 2.63 -14.27 -19.26
CA THR A 98 2.14 -15.04 -20.40
C THR A 98 1.00 -14.34 -21.15
N ASP A 99 0.12 -13.64 -20.43
CA ASP A 99 -1.08 -13.02 -20.99
C ASP A 99 -0.78 -11.74 -21.80
N PHE A 100 0.46 -11.24 -21.72
CA PHE A 100 0.98 -10.18 -22.58
C PHE A 100 1.55 -10.71 -23.91
N ILE A 101 1.74 -12.03 -24.04
CA ILE A 101 2.04 -12.71 -25.32
C ILE A 101 0.71 -13.02 -26.02
N GLU A 102 -0.14 -13.79 -25.35
CA GLU A 102 -1.45 -14.24 -25.81
C GLU A 102 -2.26 -14.65 -24.56
N TYR A 103 -3.58 -14.44 -24.52
CA TYR A 103 -4.37 -14.78 -23.33
C TYR A 103 -4.51 -16.30 -23.19
N VAL A 104 -3.83 -16.91 -22.20
CA VAL A 104 -3.74 -18.37 -22.07
C VAL A 104 -4.81 -18.90 -21.09
N PRO A 105 -5.74 -19.77 -21.51
CA PRO A 105 -6.70 -20.42 -20.62
C PRO A 105 -6.12 -21.65 -19.86
N PRO A 106 -6.67 -22.00 -18.68
CA PRO A 106 -6.27 -23.18 -17.91
C PRO A 106 -6.78 -24.47 -18.56
N TYR A 107 -5.89 -25.44 -18.82
CA TYR A 107 -6.22 -26.71 -19.49
C TYR A 107 -7.31 -27.53 -18.79
N LEU A 108 -7.46 -27.41 -17.46
CA LEU A 108 -8.48 -28.14 -16.70
C LEU A 108 -9.91 -27.58 -16.85
N ASP A 109 -10.10 -26.44 -17.53
CA ASP A 109 -11.44 -25.92 -17.81
C ASP A 109 -12.18 -26.82 -18.82
N PRO A 110 -13.30 -27.45 -18.44
CA PRO A 110 -14.05 -28.34 -19.33
C PRO A 110 -14.80 -27.60 -20.46
N SER A 111 -14.90 -26.27 -20.40
CA SER A 111 -15.64 -25.46 -21.39
C SER A 111 -14.84 -25.13 -22.65
N LEU A 112 -13.52 -25.33 -22.65
CA LEU A 112 -12.63 -24.88 -23.74
C LEU A 112 -12.98 -25.50 -25.11
N SER A 113 -13.16 -24.61 -26.08
CA SER A 113 -13.37 -24.95 -27.48
C SER A 113 -12.11 -25.53 -28.13
N LEU A 114 -12.29 -26.16 -29.29
CA LEU A 114 -11.17 -26.65 -30.10
C LEU A 114 -10.26 -25.52 -30.62
N GLU A 115 -10.79 -24.31 -30.77
CA GLU A 115 -10.04 -23.14 -31.25
C GLU A 115 -9.11 -22.60 -30.15
N GLU A 116 -9.60 -22.46 -28.92
CA GLU A 116 -8.78 -22.10 -27.75
C GLU A 116 -7.70 -23.16 -27.47
N LEU A 117 -8.02 -24.44 -27.62
CA LEU A 117 -7.02 -25.52 -27.53
C LEU A 117 -5.94 -25.42 -28.63
N MET A 118 -6.17 -24.69 -29.71
CA MET A 118 -5.19 -24.49 -30.79
C MET A 118 -4.38 -23.19 -30.66
N THR A 119 -4.92 -22.14 -30.03
CA THR A 119 -4.16 -20.93 -29.63
C THR A 119 -3.31 -21.17 -28.38
N GLY A 120 -3.72 -22.10 -27.50
CA GLY A 120 -2.84 -22.60 -26.44
C GLY A 120 -3.50 -22.72 -25.08
N VAL A 121 -2.79 -23.34 -24.15
CA VAL A 121 -3.28 -23.64 -22.80
C VAL A 121 -2.14 -23.66 -21.77
N CYS A 122 -2.52 -23.43 -20.51
CA CYS A 122 -1.65 -23.57 -19.36
C CYS A 122 -1.92 -24.88 -18.61
N PHE A 123 -0.86 -25.59 -18.24
CA PHE A 123 -0.83 -26.79 -17.41
C PHE A 123 -0.25 -26.55 -16.01
N ALA A 124 0.17 -25.31 -15.69
CA ALA A 124 0.75 -24.94 -14.40
C ALA A 124 -0.23 -25.14 -13.23
N SER A 125 0.29 -25.18 -12.00
CA SER A 125 -0.49 -25.35 -10.77
C SER A 125 0.18 -24.62 -9.62
N ALA A 126 -0.54 -23.70 -8.99
CA ALA A 126 -0.03 -22.95 -7.84
C ALA A 126 0.44 -23.84 -6.69
N GLY A 127 1.56 -23.46 -6.05
CA GLY A 127 2.22 -24.22 -4.97
C GLY A 127 3.26 -25.26 -5.43
N SER A 128 3.27 -25.63 -6.71
CA SER A 128 4.15 -26.69 -7.22
C SER A 128 5.63 -26.28 -7.38
N GLY A 129 6.49 -27.29 -7.52
CA GLY A 129 7.94 -27.14 -7.74
C GLY A 129 8.52 -28.33 -8.51
N PHE A 130 9.83 -28.33 -8.73
CA PHE A 130 10.54 -29.44 -9.38
C PHE A 130 10.84 -30.60 -8.43
N ASP A 131 10.89 -30.36 -7.12
CA ASP A 131 10.92 -31.42 -6.10
C ASP A 131 9.50 -31.95 -5.85
N PRO A 132 9.23 -33.25 -6.09
CA PRO A 132 7.90 -33.84 -5.85
C PRO A 132 7.39 -33.65 -4.41
N LEU A 133 8.28 -33.54 -3.43
CA LEU A 133 7.91 -33.29 -2.02
C LEU A 133 7.26 -31.91 -1.83
N THR A 134 7.62 -30.90 -2.62
CA THR A 134 7.06 -29.54 -2.53
C THR A 134 5.57 -29.53 -2.87
N ALA A 135 5.18 -30.24 -3.94
CA ALA A 135 3.79 -30.39 -4.34
C ALA A 135 3.00 -31.29 -3.37
N GLN A 136 3.66 -32.29 -2.77
CA GLN A 136 3.05 -33.13 -1.73
C GLN A 136 2.77 -32.34 -0.44
N LEU A 137 3.72 -31.51 0.03
CA LEU A 137 3.57 -30.66 1.21
C LEU A 137 2.49 -29.57 1.05
N SER A 138 2.15 -29.23 -0.19
CA SER A 138 1.18 -28.17 -0.52
C SER A 138 -0.16 -28.71 -1.03
N GLU A 139 -0.31 -30.03 -1.19
CA GLU A 139 -1.52 -30.70 -1.72
C GLU A 139 -1.95 -30.15 -3.10
N VAL A 140 -1.03 -30.15 -4.07
CA VAL A 140 -1.18 -29.56 -5.43
C VAL A 140 -0.55 -30.44 -6.53
N MET A 141 -0.72 -30.05 -7.81
CA MET A 141 -0.36 -30.88 -8.96
C MET A 141 1.15 -30.79 -9.31
N PRO A 142 1.96 -31.86 -9.08
CA PRO A 142 3.40 -31.83 -9.36
C PRO A 142 3.69 -31.67 -10.86
N VAL A 143 4.85 -31.09 -11.22
CA VAL A 143 5.21 -30.80 -12.62
C VAL A 143 5.19 -32.03 -13.53
N GLN A 144 5.51 -33.22 -13.00
CA GLN A 144 5.42 -34.49 -13.71
C GLN A 144 3.99 -34.77 -14.21
N LYS A 145 2.97 -34.40 -13.42
CA LYS A 145 1.56 -34.55 -13.78
C LYS A 145 1.10 -33.52 -14.83
N GLN A 146 1.72 -32.33 -14.84
CA GLN A 146 1.51 -31.32 -15.89
C GLN A 146 1.98 -31.84 -17.26
N LEU A 147 3.10 -32.58 -17.31
CA LEU A 147 3.58 -33.26 -18.51
C LEU A 147 2.62 -34.38 -18.97
N GLU A 148 2.03 -35.15 -18.06
CA GLU A 148 0.97 -36.11 -18.42
C GLU A 148 -0.24 -35.42 -19.07
N TYR A 149 -0.70 -34.30 -18.52
CA TYR A 149 -1.81 -33.55 -19.11
C TYR A 149 -1.48 -32.99 -20.51
N PHE A 150 -0.22 -32.60 -20.78
CA PHE A 150 0.20 -32.26 -22.13
C PHE A 150 0.14 -33.44 -23.12
N LYS A 151 0.46 -34.66 -22.68
CA LYS A 151 0.32 -35.89 -23.49
C LYS A 151 -1.16 -36.17 -23.83
N LEU A 152 -2.07 -35.92 -22.89
CA LEU A 152 -3.53 -36.01 -23.10
C LEU A 152 -4.03 -34.90 -24.05
N TYR A 153 -3.60 -33.66 -23.85
CA TYR A 153 -3.88 -32.52 -24.74
C TYR A 153 -3.49 -32.81 -26.20
N ARG A 154 -2.27 -33.31 -26.44
CA ARG A 154 -1.86 -33.71 -27.79
C ARG A 154 -2.79 -34.79 -28.35
N THR A 155 -3.16 -35.79 -27.55
CA THR A 155 -4.02 -36.90 -27.99
C THR A 155 -5.43 -36.41 -28.37
N LYS A 156 -5.97 -35.42 -27.63
CA LYS A 156 -7.21 -34.70 -27.97
C LYS A 156 -7.08 -34.00 -29.32
N LEU A 157 -6.03 -33.20 -29.53
CA LEU A 157 -5.78 -32.53 -30.82
C LEU A 157 -5.53 -33.50 -31.99
N GLU A 158 -4.77 -34.59 -31.80
CA GLU A 158 -4.54 -35.59 -32.85
C GLU A 158 -5.84 -36.21 -33.35
N THR A 159 -6.82 -36.36 -32.45
CA THR A 159 -8.16 -36.86 -32.74
C THR A 159 -9.02 -35.80 -33.44
N SER A 160 -8.98 -34.55 -32.98
CA SER A 160 -9.85 -33.47 -33.50
C SER A 160 -9.36 -32.82 -34.81
N ILE A 161 -8.05 -32.67 -35.01
CA ILE A 161 -7.48 -31.95 -36.18
C ILE A 161 -6.44 -32.77 -36.97
N GLY A 162 -6.20 -34.02 -36.57
CA GLY A 162 -5.31 -34.96 -37.26
C GLY A 162 -3.83 -34.80 -36.90
N LYS A 163 -3.14 -35.93 -36.82
CA LYS A 163 -1.72 -36.03 -36.38
C LYS A 163 -0.77 -35.07 -37.09
N LYS A 164 -0.90 -34.91 -38.41
CA LYS A 164 -0.03 -34.03 -39.22
C LYS A 164 -0.19 -32.54 -38.85
N ARG A 165 -1.41 -32.07 -38.58
CA ARG A 165 -1.67 -30.68 -38.19
C ARG A 165 -1.25 -30.44 -36.74
N THR A 166 -1.59 -31.36 -35.84
CA THR A 166 -1.19 -31.35 -34.42
C THR A 166 0.33 -31.30 -34.26
N LYS A 167 1.08 -32.16 -34.97
CA LYS A 167 2.55 -32.17 -34.94
C LYS A 167 3.17 -30.87 -35.47
N ASN A 168 2.55 -30.22 -36.46
CA ASN A 168 3.03 -28.92 -36.93
C ASN A 168 2.72 -27.79 -35.94
N LEU A 169 1.55 -27.82 -35.30
CA LEU A 169 1.13 -26.88 -34.26
C LEU A 169 2.09 -26.96 -33.05
N ILE A 170 2.25 -28.16 -32.46
CA ILE A 170 3.17 -28.40 -31.33
C ILE A 170 4.62 -28.04 -31.66
N ARG A 171 5.11 -28.36 -32.87
CA ARG A 171 6.47 -27.99 -33.28
C ARG A 171 6.68 -26.47 -33.31
N ASN A 172 5.66 -25.72 -33.72
CA ASN A 172 5.74 -24.27 -33.92
C ASN A 172 5.30 -23.47 -32.68
N ALA A 173 4.83 -24.15 -31.62
CA ALA A 173 4.41 -23.53 -30.37
C ALA A 173 5.60 -23.04 -29.53
N LEU A 174 5.36 -22.00 -28.75
CA LEU A 174 6.28 -21.53 -27.70
C LEU A 174 5.94 -22.21 -26.38
N PHE A 175 6.90 -22.94 -25.81
CA PHE A 175 6.77 -23.56 -24.49
C PHE A 175 7.38 -22.64 -23.43
N ILE A 176 6.65 -22.36 -22.35
CA ILE A 176 7.10 -21.51 -21.23
C ILE A 176 7.02 -22.33 -19.95
N ILE A 177 8.11 -22.33 -19.16
CA ILE A 177 8.24 -23.09 -17.92
C ILE A 177 8.70 -22.14 -16.80
N SER A 178 7.94 -22.02 -15.71
CA SER A 178 8.28 -21.18 -14.55
C SER A 178 7.94 -21.89 -13.23
N ALA A 179 8.95 -22.44 -12.55
CA ALA A 179 8.78 -23.11 -11.26
C ALA A 179 10.08 -23.10 -10.45
N GLY A 180 9.98 -23.49 -9.18
CA GLY A 180 11.14 -23.79 -8.32
C GLY A 180 11.28 -22.87 -7.12
N THR A 181 10.61 -21.70 -7.10
CA THR A 181 10.59 -20.80 -5.94
C THR A 181 10.07 -21.52 -4.69
N ASN A 182 9.05 -22.36 -4.85
CA ASN A 182 8.44 -23.15 -3.78
C ASN A 182 9.38 -24.23 -3.20
N ASP A 183 10.29 -24.79 -4.02
CA ASP A 183 11.27 -25.79 -3.57
C ASP A 183 12.25 -25.17 -2.55
N PHE A 184 12.64 -23.92 -2.75
CA PHE A 184 13.48 -23.19 -1.81
C PHE A 184 12.68 -22.59 -0.65
N VAL A 185 11.58 -21.89 -0.92
CA VAL A 185 10.82 -21.15 0.10
C VAL A 185 10.02 -22.08 1.02
N ILE A 186 9.17 -22.94 0.46
CA ILE A 186 8.28 -23.80 1.25
C ILE A 186 9.07 -24.99 1.79
N ASN A 187 9.73 -25.74 0.90
CA ASN A 187 10.31 -27.04 1.23
C ASN A 187 11.68 -26.91 1.93
N TYR A 188 12.69 -26.30 1.29
CA TYR A 188 14.04 -26.23 1.85
C TYR A 188 14.16 -25.28 3.06
N LEU A 189 13.63 -24.06 2.97
CA LEU A 189 13.75 -23.03 4.01
C LEU A 189 12.59 -23.03 5.01
N GLY A 190 11.38 -23.40 4.57
CA GLY A 190 10.20 -23.49 5.43
C GLY A 190 10.15 -24.76 6.30
N THR A 191 10.64 -25.90 5.81
CA THR A 191 10.67 -27.17 6.58
C THR A 191 12.09 -27.59 6.97
N PRO A 192 12.29 -28.45 7.99
CA PRO A 192 13.61 -29.00 8.31
C PRO A 192 14.04 -30.13 7.36
N PHE A 193 13.11 -30.79 6.67
CA PHE A 193 13.34 -32.11 6.06
C PHE A 193 14.46 -32.11 5.01
N ARG A 194 14.39 -31.23 4.00
CA ARG A 194 15.43 -31.19 2.95
C ARG A 194 16.78 -30.66 3.44
N ARG A 195 16.81 -29.79 4.46
CA ARG A 195 18.04 -29.32 5.12
C ARG A 195 18.76 -30.41 5.93
N GLN A 196 18.04 -31.42 6.41
CA GLN A 196 18.64 -32.58 7.10
C GLN A 196 19.27 -33.58 6.11
N THR A 197 18.75 -33.68 4.88
CA THR A 197 19.29 -34.60 3.85
C THR A 197 20.33 -33.96 2.93
N TYR A 198 20.18 -32.67 2.61
CA TYR A 198 20.99 -31.98 1.59
C TYR A 198 21.52 -30.64 2.09
N ASN A 199 22.80 -30.36 1.82
CA ASN A 199 23.29 -28.98 1.82
C ASN A 199 22.76 -28.24 0.59
N ILE A 200 22.87 -26.90 0.58
CA ILE A 200 22.21 -26.09 -0.45
C ILE A 200 22.70 -26.42 -1.87
N THR A 201 24.00 -26.67 -2.04
CA THR A 201 24.61 -26.98 -3.34
C THR A 201 24.17 -28.35 -3.86
N THR A 202 24.08 -29.37 -2.99
CA THR A 202 23.57 -30.69 -3.41
C THR A 202 22.07 -30.65 -3.70
N TYR A 203 21.29 -29.82 -3.00
CA TYR A 203 19.87 -29.63 -3.30
C TYR A 203 19.64 -28.92 -4.64
N GLN A 204 20.40 -27.86 -4.95
CA GLN A 204 20.35 -27.21 -6.27
C GLN A 204 20.63 -28.22 -7.41
N ILE A 205 21.63 -29.09 -7.25
CA ILE A 205 21.98 -30.12 -8.25
C ILE A 205 20.83 -31.12 -8.42
N PHE A 206 20.22 -31.58 -7.32
CA PHE A 206 19.04 -32.44 -7.33
C PHE A 206 17.86 -31.82 -8.10
N LEU A 207 17.58 -30.52 -7.89
CA LEU A 207 16.53 -29.81 -8.64
C LEU A 207 16.86 -29.70 -10.13
N LEU A 208 18.11 -29.37 -10.48
CA LEU A 208 18.54 -29.23 -11.88
C LEU A 208 18.42 -30.55 -12.68
N GLN A 209 18.60 -31.70 -12.03
CA GLN A 209 18.33 -33.01 -12.64
C GLN A 209 16.85 -33.19 -12.98
N HIS A 210 15.92 -32.75 -12.12
CA HIS A 210 14.47 -32.80 -12.37
C HIS A 210 14.06 -31.83 -13.49
N VAL A 211 14.64 -30.63 -13.53
CA VAL A 211 14.46 -29.67 -14.65
C VAL A 211 14.90 -30.30 -15.97
N GLN A 212 16.08 -30.92 -16.02
CA GLN A 212 16.60 -31.56 -17.23
C GLN A 212 15.70 -32.70 -17.72
N GLN A 213 15.21 -33.56 -16.81
CA GLN A 213 14.27 -34.63 -17.13
C GLN A 213 12.95 -34.08 -17.71
N PHE A 214 12.41 -33.01 -17.12
CA PHE A 214 11.19 -32.38 -17.58
C PHE A 214 11.33 -31.76 -18.99
N ILE A 215 12.48 -31.12 -19.28
CA ILE A 215 12.78 -30.57 -20.60
C ILE A 215 12.91 -31.66 -21.67
N GLU A 216 13.60 -32.78 -21.38
CA GLU A 216 13.67 -33.90 -22.32
C GLU A 216 12.30 -34.53 -22.56
N GLY A 217 11.49 -34.70 -21.52
CA GLY A 217 10.10 -35.17 -21.64
C GLY A 217 9.23 -34.29 -22.56
N LEU A 218 9.38 -32.96 -22.53
CA LEU A 218 8.70 -32.07 -23.48
C LEU A 218 9.22 -32.22 -24.92
N ARG A 219 10.53 -32.47 -25.11
CA ARG A 219 11.16 -32.66 -26.44
C ARG A 219 10.72 -33.97 -27.09
N GLU A 220 10.62 -35.06 -26.31
CA GLU A 220 10.08 -36.34 -26.75
C GLU A 220 8.65 -36.19 -27.31
N GLU A 221 7.83 -35.36 -26.66
CA GLU A 221 6.45 -35.13 -27.08
C GLU A 221 6.30 -34.11 -28.23
N GLY A 222 7.38 -33.42 -28.59
CA GLY A 222 7.52 -32.63 -29.83
C GLY A 222 7.90 -31.15 -29.67
N ALA A 223 8.19 -30.67 -28.46
CA ALA A 223 8.52 -29.26 -28.21
C ALA A 223 9.83 -28.84 -28.90
N SER A 224 9.80 -27.76 -29.69
CA SER A 224 10.98 -27.28 -30.43
C SER A 224 11.52 -25.90 -29.99
N VAL A 225 10.69 -25.08 -29.33
CA VAL A 225 11.11 -23.79 -28.74
C VAL A 225 10.66 -23.75 -27.28
N ILE A 226 11.61 -23.80 -26.36
CA ILE A 226 11.37 -23.88 -24.92
C ILE A 226 12.05 -22.69 -24.22
N ALA A 227 11.29 -21.96 -23.42
CA ALA A 227 11.77 -20.91 -22.53
C ALA A 227 11.63 -21.37 -21.07
N LEU A 228 12.73 -21.40 -20.33
CA LEU A 228 12.75 -21.70 -18.89
C LEU A 228 13.11 -20.43 -18.11
N VAL A 229 12.25 -20.08 -17.17
CA VAL A 229 12.38 -18.94 -16.27
C VAL A 229 13.30 -19.28 -15.09
N GLY A 230 14.20 -18.37 -14.74
CA GLY A 230 15.03 -18.46 -13.54
C GLY A 230 14.30 -18.12 -12.24
N LEU A 231 14.95 -18.35 -11.10
CA LEU A 231 14.41 -17.96 -9.80
C LEU A 231 14.48 -16.44 -9.59
N PRO A 232 13.54 -15.84 -8.83
CA PRO A 232 13.56 -14.44 -8.42
C PRO A 232 14.60 -14.18 -7.28
N PRO A 233 14.82 -12.93 -6.84
CA PRO A 233 15.54 -12.63 -5.60
C PRO A 233 14.75 -13.09 -4.37
N ILE A 234 14.86 -14.37 -4.03
CA ILE A 234 14.04 -15.05 -3.00
C ILE A 234 14.09 -14.35 -1.63
N GLY A 235 15.25 -13.82 -1.23
CA GLY A 235 15.42 -13.10 0.04
C GLY A 235 14.67 -11.76 0.11
N CYS A 236 14.14 -11.26 -1.02
CA CYS A 236 13.32 -10.05 -1.08
C CYS A 236 11.81 -10.31 -1.15
N ILE A 237 11.36 -11.57 -1.20
CA ILE A 237 9.92 -11.89 -1.25
C ILE A 237 9.26 -11.49 0.09
N PRO A 238 8.10 -10.79 0.12
CA PRO A 238 7.58 -10.18 1.35
C PRO A 238 7.33 -11.16 2.51
N ILE A 239 6.88 -12.40 2.24
CA ILE A 239 6.76 -13.44 3.28
C ILE A 239 8.13 -13.89 3.83
N VAL A 240 9.14 -14.01 2.95
CA VAL A 240 10.51 -14.42 3.33
C VAL A 240 11.17 -13.33 4.18
N ILE A 241 11.01 -12.05 3.80
CA ILE A 241 11.42 -10.91 4.63
C ILE A 241 10.77 -10.99 6.02
N THR A 242 9.46 -11.28 6.09
CA THR A 242 8.73 -11.33 7.37
C THR A 242 9.27 -12.42 8.32
N PHE A 243 9.67 -13.57 7.79
CA PHE A 243 10.20 -14.68 8.60
C PHE A 243 11.72 -14.63 8.87
N THR A 244 12.50 -13.85 8.11
CA THR A 244 13.97 -13.92 8.16
C THR A 244 14.68 -12.58 8.45
N SER A 245 13.97 -11.46 8.38
CA SER A 245 14.55 -10.13 8.58
C SER A 245 14.50 -9.70 10.04
N GLY A 246 15.66 -9.42 10.64
CA GLY A 246 15.80 -8.96 12.03
C GLY A 246 15.20 -7.56 12.32
N ASP A 247 14.69 -6.87 11.30
CA ASP A 247 13.91 -5.63 11.45
C ASP A 247 12.67 -5.65 10.52
N ALA A 248 11.92 -6.77 10.58
CA ALA A 248 10.69 -6.99 9.82
C ALA A 248 9.53 -6.00 10.17
N PHE A 249 9.67 -5.22 11.25
CA PHE A 249 8.63 -4.29 11.72
C PHE A 249 8.87 -2.82 11.34
N ARG A 250 10.10 -2.41 11.01
CA ARG A 250 10.40 -0.99 10.67
C ARG A 250 11.05 -0.81 9.31
N ARG A 251 12.00 -1.66 8.95
CA ARG A 251 12.80 -1.48 7.72
C ARG A 251 12.51 -2.53 6.65
N ARG A 252 12.12 -3.74 7.03
CA ARG A 252 11.83 -4.86 6.11
C ARG A 252 12.89 -5.02 4.99
N PRO A 253 14.21 -5.04 5.28
CA PRO A 253 15.24 -5.26 4.27
C PRO A 253 15.21 -6.71 3.77
N CYS A 254 15.68 -6.90 2.53
CA CYS A 254 15.93 -8.23 1.97
C CYS A 254 16.96 -9.02 2.79
N THR A 255 16.86 -10.35 2.72
CA THR A 255 17.84 -11.28 3.28
C THR A 255 18.80 -11.72 2.18
N ASP A 256 19.88 -10.95 1.97
CA ASP A 256 20.81 -11.12 0.83
C ASP A 256 21.39 -12.54 0.71
N SER A 257 21.64 -13.22 1.83
CA SER A 257 22.12 -14.60 1.88
C SER A 257 21.13 -15.65 1.36
N LEU A 258 19.85 -15.29 1.19
CA LEU A 258 18.83 -16.11 0.52
C LEU A 258 18.66 -15.68 -0.95
N SER A 259 18.82 -14.39 -1.24
CA SER A 259 18.85 -13.88 -2.62
C SER A 259 20.08 -14.38 -3.41
N SER A 260 21.21 -14.66 -2.75
CA SER A 260 22.40 -15.24 -3.40
C SER A 260 22.24 -16.73 -3.76
N ILE A 261 21.46 -17.50 -3.00
CA ILE A 261 21.12 -18.91 -3.31
C ILE A 261 20.41 -19.02 -4.66
N ALA A 262 19.55 -18.06 -4.99
CA ALA A 262 18.83 -18.00 -6.25
C ALA A 262 19.72 -17.59 -7.43
N LEU A 263 20.69 -16.67 -7.24
CA LEU A 263 21.73 -16.38 -8.24
C LEU A 263 22.57 -17.63 -8.57
N ASP A 264 23.09 -18.27 -7.52
CA ASP A 264 23.94 -19.45 -7.59
C ASP A 264 23.21 -20.68 -8.18
N TYR A 265 21.88 -20.75 -8.07
CA TYR A 265 21.06 -21.69 -8.83
C TYR A 265 20.92 -21.26 -10.31
N ASN A 266 20.61 -19.99 -10.57
CA ASN A 266 20.41 -19.45 -11.92
C ASN A 266 21.65 -19.57 -12.82
N GLU A 267 22.86 -19.41 -12.26
CA GLU A 267 24.11 -19.64 -13.00
C GLU A 267 24.29 -21.11 -13.39
N LYS A 268 24.10 -22.04 -12.45
CA LYS A 268 24.13 -23.49 -12.72
C LYS A 268 23.05 -23.88 -13.74
N LEU A 269 21.87 -23.27 -13.65
CA LEU A 269 20.78 -23.47 -14.59
C LEU A 269 21.19 -23.04 -16.01
N GLN A 270 21.76 -21.84 -16.18
CA GLN A 270 22.25 -21.40 -17.48
C GLN A 270 23.34 -22.32 -18.05
N ILE A 271 24.23 -22.86 -17.22
CA ILE A 271 25.26 -23.82 -17.65
C ILE A 271 24.62 -25.12 -18.14
N MET A 272 23.66 -25.67 -17.39
CA MET A 272 22.91 -26.88 -17.79
C MET A 272 22.10 -26.65 -19.07
N LEU A 273 21.38 -25.53 -19.19
CA LEU A 273 20.61 -25.19 -20.40
C LEU A 273 21.49 -25.07 -21.65
N ARG A 274 22.75 -24.63 -21.51
CA ARG A 274 23.73 -24.59 -22.62
C ARG A 274 24.20 -26.01 -22.99
N SER A 275 24.41 -26.91 -22.03
CA SER A 275 24.91 -28.27 -22.30
C SER A 275 23.85 -29.19 -22.94
N ILE A 276 22.56 -28.95 -22.70
CA ILE A 276 21.46 -29.77 -23.28
C ILE A 276 20.94 -29.27 -24.64
N GLN A 277 21.55 -28.25 -25.28
CA GLN A 277 21.12 -27.79 -26.60
C GLN A 277 21.25 -28.90 -27.66
N LYS A 278 20.27 -28.97 -28.58
CA LYS A 278 20.29 -29.90 -29.73
C LYS A 278 19.90 -29.11 -30.98
N PRO A 279 20.47 -29.36 -32.16
CA PRO A 279 20.14 -28.59 -33.39
C PRO A 279 18.66 -28.59 -33.78
N THR A 280 17.87 -29.55 -33.27
CA THR A 280 16.45 -29.73 -33.55
C THR A 280 15.50 -28.98 -32.59
N SER A 281 16.00 -28.40 -31.50
CA SER A 281 15.17 -27.67 -30.53
C SER A 281 15.97 -26.61 -29.76
N LYS A 282 15.46 -25.37 -29.76
CA LYS A 282 16.06 -24.21 -29.09
C LYS A 282 15.51 -24.10 -27.68
N VAL A 283 16.37 -24.32 -26.68
CA VAL A 283 16.05 -24.00 -25.27
C VAL A 283 16.61 -22.61 -24.93
N VAL A 284 15.92 -21.82 -24.12
CA VAL A 284 16.28 -20.43 -23.81
C VAL A 284 16.11 -20.17 -22.31
N TYR A 285 17.09 -19.53 -21.70
CA TYR A 285 16.98 -19.01 -20.33
C TYR A 285 16.26 -17.66 -20.33
N VAL A 286 15.34 -17.47 -19.39
CA VAL A 286 14.62 -16.21 -19.17
C VAL A 286 14.97 -15.68 -17.78
N ASP A 287 15.61 -14.52 -17.74
CA ASP A 287 15.98 -13.83 -16.50
C ASP A 287 14.80 -13.01 -15.97
N ILE A 288 14.29 -13.39 -14.79
CA ILE A 288 13.40 -12.55 -13.98
C ILE A 288 14.08 -12.04 -12.71
N TYR A 289 15.26 -12.56 -12.38
CA TYR A 289 16.01 -12.15 -11.19
C TYR A 289 16.40 -10.69 -11.31
N LYS A 290 17.02 -10.31 -12.44
CA LYS A 290 17.43 -8.93 -12.66
C LYS A 290 16.23 -7.98 -12.74
N PRO A 291 15.18 -8.21 -13.57
CA PRO A 291 14.01 -7.33 -13.60
C PRO A 291 13.36 -7.11 -12.22
N LEU A 292 13.22 -8.16 -11.39
CA LEU A 292 12.73 -8.01 -10.01
C LEU A 292 13.72 -7.26 -9.11
N THR A 293 15.01 -7.51 -9.23
CA THR A 293 16.05 -6.79 -8.45
C THR A 293 16.10 -5.31 -8.84
N ASP A 294 15.99 -4.99 -10.13
CA ASP A 294 15.88 -3.61 -10.62
C ASP A 294 14.62 -2.93 -10.05
N MET A 295 13.46 -3.62 -10.03
CA MET A 295 12.23 -3.13 -9.38
C MET A 295 12.32 -3.00 -7.85
N ILE A 296 13.21 -3.75 -7.18
CA ILE A 296 13.35 -3.72 -5.71
C ILE A 296 14.41 -2.69 -5.26
N GLN A 297 15.50 -2.55 -6.00
CA GLN A 297 16.60 -1.62 -5.70
C GLN A 297 16.39 -0.23 -6.33
N ASN A 298 15.77 -0.16 -7.50
CA ASN A 298 15.47 1.07 -8.23
C ASN A 298 13.95 1.18 -8.56
N PRO A 299 13.04 1.01 -7.58
CA PRO A 299 11.58 1.00 -7.81
C PRO A 299 11.06 2.26 -8.48
N SER A 300 11.59 3.41 -8.04
CA SER A 300 11.11 4.74 -8.41
C SER A 300 11.10 4.95 -9.94
N PRO A 301 12.25 4.85 -10.66
CA PRO A 301 12.33 4.81 -12.13
C PRO A 301 11.32 3.91 -12.86
N LEU A 302 10.80 2.89 -12.19
CA LEU A 302 9.97 1.84 -12.79
C LEU A 302 8.50 1.94 -12.38
N GLY A 303 8.12 3.01 -11.66
CA GLY A 303 6.74 3.30 -11.24
C GLY A 303 6.31 2.66 -9.91
N PHE A 304 7.18 1.87 -9.29
CA PHE A 304 6.90 1.22 -8.01
C PHE A 304 7.27 2.12 -6.82
N ASN A 305 6.60 1.93 -5.68
CA ASN A 305 6.95 2.55 -4.40
C ASN A 305 6.79 1.61 -3.19
N LYS A 306 6.34 0.36 -3.39
CA LYS A 306 6.30 -0.71 -2.38
C LYS A 306 6.91 -2.00 -2.93
N VAL A 307 8.08 -2.35 -2.39
CA VAL A 307 8.94 -3.44 -2.90
C VAL A 307 9.06 -4.65 -1.97
N ASN A 308 8.71 -4.47 -0.70
CA ASN A 308 8.94 -5.43 0.39
C ASN A 308 7.66 -5.73 1.19
N ALA A 309 6.50 -5.44 0.59
CA ALA A 309 5.17 -5.62 1.13
C ALA A 309 4.20 -5.95 -0.03
N GLY A 310 3.11 -6.66 0.26
CA GLY A 310 2.07 -6.98 -0.70
C GLY A 310 1.00 -5.89 -0.79
N CYS A 311 0.37 -5.73 -1.96
CA CYS A 311 -0.81 -4.87 -2.11
C CYS A 311 -2.00 -5.40 -1.30
N CYS A 312 -2.20 -6.72 -1.31
CA CYS A 312 -3.24 -7.49 -0.64
C CYS A 312 -2.62 -8.26 0.53
N GLY A 313 -2.83 -7.78 1.74
CA GLY A 313 -2.11 -8.29 2.92
C GLY A 313 -2.20 -7.32 4.09
N SER A 314 -1.27 -7.43 5.04
CA SER A 314 -1.20 -6.48 6.16
C SER A 314 -0.26 -5.31 5.89
N GLY A 315 0.66 -5.42 4.92
CA GLY A 315 1.69 -4.41 4.65
C GLY A 315 2.86 -4.41 5.66
N PHE A 316 2.72 -5.13 6.78
CA PHE A 316 3.68 -5.11 7.90
C PHE A 316 4.15 -6.53 8.29
N LEU A 317 3.21 -7.48 8.40
CA LEU A 317 3.45 -8.89 8.65
C LEU A 317 2.80 -9.73 7.55
N GLU A 318 3.59 -10.01 6.51
CA GLU A 318 3.13 -10.69 5.28
C GLU A 318 3.08 -12.22 5.43
N ALA A 319 2.96 -12.68 6.68
CA ALA A 319 2.80 -14.08 7.08
C ALA A 319 1.52 -14.31 7.91
N THR A 320 0.94 -13.25 8.49
CA THR A 320 -0.22 -13.34 9.40
C THR A 320 -1.55 -13.46 8.63
N PHE A 321 -1.60 -12.91 7.41
CA PHE A 321 -2.77 -12.95 6.53
C PHE A 321 -2.32 -13.17 5.09
N LEU A 322 -2.56 -14.37 4.54
CA LEU A 322 -2.50 -14.58 3.09
C LEU A 322 -3.63 -13.82 2.41
N CYS A 323 -3.39 -13.34 1.19
CA CYS A 323 -4.36 -12.54 0.45
C CYS A 323 -5.68 -13.30 0.24
N ASN A 324 -6.74 -12.78 0.87
CA ASN A 324 -8.11 -13.29 0.80
C ASN A 324 -9.09 -12.12 0.67
N SER A 325 -10.37 -12.41 0.47
CA SER A 325 -11.35 -11.35 0.17
C SER A 325 -11.62 -10.35 1.30
N ARG A 326 -11.20 -10.60 2.55
CA ARG A 326 -11.19 -9.60 3.64
C ARG A 326 -9.82 -8.97 3.91
N SER A 327 -8.76 -9.40 3.24
CA SER A 327 -7.46 -8.72 3.37
C SER A 327 -7.60 -7.25 2.96
N PRO A 328 -6.98 -6.30 3.68
CA PRO A 328 -6.75 -4.97 3.16
C PRO A 328 -6.08 -5.06 1.79
N VAL A 329 -6.54 -4.23 0.85
CA VAL A 329 -6.03 -4.18 -0.52
C VAL A 329 -5.65 -2.74 -0.81
N CYS A 330 -4.45 -2.54 -1.34
CA CYS A 330 -3.99 -1.23 -1.77
C CYS A 330 -4.91 -0.64 -2.85
N SER A 331 -5.02 0.69 -2.89
CA SER A 331 -5.88 1.37 -3.87
C SER A 331 -5.43 1.12 -5.30
N ASP A 332 -4.12 1.15 -5.53
CA ASP A 332 -3.46 1.00 -6.84
C ASP A 332 -2.36 -0.09 -6.76
N PRO A 333 -2.65 -1.31 -7.26
CA PRO A 333 -1.67 -2.40 -7.36
C PRO A 333 -0.44 -2.01 -8.19
N SER A 334 -0.55 -1.10 -9.16
CA SER A 334 0.55 -0.79 -10.06
C SER A 334 1.78 -0.18 -9.37
N LYS A 335 1.62 0.33 -8.15
CA LYS A 335 2.73 0.86 -7.32
C LYS A 335 3.43 -0.18 -6.46
N TYR A 336 2.90 -1.40 -6.39
CA TYR A 336 3.46 -2.51 -5.63
C TYR A 336 4.18 -3.47 -6.58
N VAL A 337 5.36 -3.95 -6.17
CA VAL A 337 6.05 -5.03 -6.91
C VAL A 337 5.30 -6.35 -6.71
N PHE A 338 4.73 -6.56 -5.52
CA PHE A 338 4.03 -7.77 -5.12
C PHE A 338 2.54 -7.50 -4.88
N PHE A 339 1.66 -8.29 -5.50
CA PHE A 339 0.22 -8.22 -5.29
C PHE A 339 -0.17 -8.78 -3.93
N ASP A 340 0.43 -9.89 -3.52
CA ASP A 340 0.25 -10.47 -2.18
C ASP A 340 1.62 -10.63 -1.49
N SER A 341 1.74 -11.54 -0.51
CA SER A 341 2.99 -11.76 0.20
C SER A 341 4.06 -12.54 -0.59
N VAL A 342 3.75 -13.01 -1.80
CA VAL A 342 4.59 -13.87 -2.65
C VAL A 342 4.63 -13.42 -4.12
N HIS A 343 3.47 -13.12 -4.71
CA HIS A 343 3.31 -13.03 -6.18
C HIS A 343 3.37 -11.59 -6.70
N PRO A 344 4.00 -11.33 -7.86
CA PRO A 344 4.00 -10.01 -8.50
C PRO A 344 2.63 -9.45 -8.94
N THR A 345 2.56 -8.12 -9.13
CA THR A 345 1.39 -7.41 -9.69
C THR A 345 1.30 -7.49 -11.22
N GLU A 346 0.18 -7.12 -11.84
CA GLU A 346 0.10 -7.00 -13.31
C GLU A 346 1.16 -6.01 -13.81
N ALA A 347 1.38 -4.90 -13.09
CA ALA A 347 2.40 -3.92 -13.45
C ALA A 347 3.83 -4.49 -13.38
N ALA A 348 4.14 -5.27 -12.33
CA ALA A 348 5.44 -5.94 -12.21
C ALA A 348 5.62 -7.02 -13.27
N TYR A 349 4.61 -7.83 -13.56
CA TYR A 349 4.64 -8.81 -14.65
C TYR A 349 4.77 -8.14 -16.04
N LYS A 350 4.14 -6.98 -16.24
CA LYS A 350 4.27 -6.16 -17.46
C LYS A 350 5.67 -5.56 -17.59
N TYR A 351 6.30 -5.13 -16.50
CA TYR A 351 7.69 -4.68 -16.52
C TYR A 351 8.66 -5.84 -16.81
N ILE A 352 8.44 -7.01 -16.20
CA ILE A 352 9.18 -8.24 -16.51
C ILE A 352 9.05 -8.58 -18.00
N PHE A 353 7.83 -8.57 -18.55
CA PHE A 353 7.56 -8.78 -19.98
C PHE A 353 8.30 -7.77 -20.87
N ASN A 354 8.20 -6.48 -20.58
CA ASN A 354 8.89 -5.41 -21.32
C ASN A 354 10.43 -5.50 -21.22
N SER A 355 10.95 -6.06 -20.13
CA SER A 355 12.37 -6.31 -19.91
C SER A 355 12.91 -7.52 -20.68
N LEU A 356 12.02 -8.40 -21.19
CA LEU A 356 12.43 -9.49 -22.06
C LEU A 356 12.94 -8.91 -23.40
N PRO A 357 14.09 -9.38 -23.92
CA PRO A 357 14.73 -8.79 -25.09
C PRO A 357 13.95 -9.06 -26.39
N THR A 358 12.94 -8.23 -26.64
CA THR A 358 12.16 -8.16 -27.89
C THR A 358 12.80 -7.17 -28.88
N GLY A 359 12.54 -7.37 -30.17
CA GLY A 359 13.21 -6.63 -31.25
C GLY A 359 12.85 -5.14 -31.33
N ARG A 360 13.79 -4.33 -31.82
CA ARG A 360 13.63 -2.88 -32.07
C ARG A 360 12.30 -2.54 -32.80
N LYS A 361 11.59 -1.55 -32.22
CA LYS A 361 10.68 -0.56 -32.86
C LYS A 361 10.11 -0.91 -34.25
N VAL A 362 8.80 -1.14 -34.32
CA VAL A 362 8.02 -1.10 -35.56
C VAL A 362 7.14 0.16 -35.58
N GLY A 363 7.23 0.96 -36.66
CA GLY A 363 6.16 1.84 -37.15
C GLY A 363 5.77 3.08 -36.33
N ASN A 364 6.17 4.27 -36.80
CA ASN A 364 5.43 5.50 -36.50
C ASN A 364 4.05 5.44 -37.19
N VAL A 365 2.96 5.69 -36.45
CA VAL A 365 1.74 6.26 -37.02
C VAL A 365 1.86 7.78 -36.97
N LYS A 366 1.62 8.48 -38.09
CA LYS A 366 1.74 9.94 -38.16
C LYS A 366 0.52 10.63 -37.53
N GLY A 367 0.76 11.58 -36.63
CA GLY A 367 -0.15 12.71 -36.41
C GLY A 367 -0.01 13.78 -37.50
N GLU A 368 -1.01 14.65 -37.62
CA GLU A 368 -0.99 15.78 -38.57
C GLU A 368 0.01 16.87 -38.12
N SER A 369 0.54 17.65 -39.07
CA SER A 369 1.61 18.63 -38.79
C SER A 369 1.11 19.89 -38.07
N SER A 370 1.56 20.08 -36.84
CA SER A 370 1.49 21.34 -36.09
C SER A 370 2.31 22.46 -36.77
N SER A 371 1.90 23.72 -36.56
CA SER A 371 2.58 24.93 -37.09
C SER A 371 3.29 25.77 -36.01
N VAL A 372 3.45 25.21 -34.81
CA VAL A 372 4.16 25.82 -33.67
C VAL A 372 5.56 25.21 -33.57
N SER A 373 6.60 26.06 -33.49
CA SER A 373 8.00 25.59 -33.53
C SER A 373 8.71 25.56 -32.17
N ALA A 374 8.23 26.33 -31.19
CA ALA A 374 8.75 26.39 -29.83
C ALA A 374 7.65 26.81 -28.84
N ILE A 375 7.88 26.59 -27.54
CA ILE A 375 7.03 27.10 -26.45
C ILE A 375 7.85 27.95 -25.47
N LEU A 376 7.36 29.12 -25.08
CA LEU A 376 8.08 30.10 -24.25
C LEU A 376 7.17 30.56 -23.11
N ILE A 377 7.60 30.37 -21.87
CA ILE A 377 6.73 30.48 -20.71
C ILE A 377 7.27 31.50 -19.71
N PHE A 378 6.37 32.28 -19.11
CA PHE A 378 6.65 33.32 -18.13
C PHE A 378 5.64 33.22 -17.00
N GLY A 379 6.02 33.55 -15.76
CA GLY A 379 5.09 33.46 -14.64
C GLY A 379 5.67 33.09 -13.28
N ASP A 380 4.81 32.47 -12.47
CA ASP A 380 5.06 32.03 -11.10
C ASP A 380 5.32 30.51 -10.98
N SER A 381 5.16 29.96 -9.77
CA SER A 381 5.40 28.56 -9.43
C SER A 381 4.51 27.56 -10.19
N THR A 382 3.37 27.99 -10.70
CA THR A 382 2.47 27.15 -11.53
C THR A 382 3.09 26.77 -12.88
N VAL A 383 4.16 27.46 -13.29
CA VAL A 383 4.82 27.31 -14.59
C VAL A 383 6.37 27.37 -14.52
N ASP A 384 6.95 27.37 -13.31
CA ASP A 384 8.40 27.29 -13.07
C ASP A 384 8.88 25.82 -13.03
N PRO A 385 9.67 25.36 -14.02
CA PRO A 385 10.22 24.02 -14.03
C PRO A 385 11.52 23.86 -13.21
N GLY A 386 12.03 24.93 -12.59
CA GLY A 386 13.22 24.90 -11.72
C GLY A 386 14.20 26.07 -11.85
N ASN A 387 13.81 27.24 -12.38
CA ASN A 387 14.70 28.41 -12.45
C ASN A 387 15.15 28.86 -11.05
N ASN A 388 14.28 28.75 -10.04
CA ASN A 388 14.61 29.09 -8.66
C ASN A 388 15.72 28.23 -8.02
N ASN A 389 16.09 27.10 -8.64
CA ASN A 389 17.25 26.30 -8.22
C ASN A 389 18.57 27.08 -8.37
N TYR A 390 18.63 27.97 -9.37
CA TYR A 390 19.84 28.69 -9.79
C TYR A 390 20.00 30.07 -9.13
N ILE A 391 19.03 30.51 -8.32
CA ILE A 391 19.09 31.76 -7.54
C ILE A 391 18.94 31.49 -6.02
N THR A 392 19.53 32.31 -5.17
CA THR A 392 19.48 32.13 -3.70
C THR A 392 18.12 32.56 -3.15
N THR A 393 17.18 31.62 -3.04
CA THR A 393 15.82 31.86 -2.55
C THR A 393 15.30 30.66 -1.72
N PRO A 394 14.45 30.86 -0.71
CA PRO A 394 13.73 29.76 -0.04
C PRO A 394 12.63 29.14 -0.92
N PHE A 395 12.16 29.85 -1.97
CA PHE A 395 11.13 29.37 -2.90
C PHE A 395 11.69 28.36 -3.89
N ARG A 396 12.08 27.18 -3.40
CA ARG A 396 12.57 26.05 -4.20
C ARG A 396 11.75 24.79 -3.95
N SER A 397 11.78 23.89 -4.92
CA SER A 397 11.12 22.58 -4.90
C SER A 397 12.02 21.50 -5.54
N ASN A 398 13.35 21.69 -5.48
CA ASN A 398 14.35 20.72 -5.91
C ASN A 398 14.73 19.70 -4.80
N PHE A 399 13.73 19.34 -4.00
CA PHE A 399 13.83 18.33 -2.94
C PHE A 399 12.57 17.47 -2.90
N SER A 400 12.73 16.20 -2.53
CA SER A 400 11.61 15.31 -2.23
C SER A 400 10.70 15.96 -1.17
N PRO A 401 9.36 15.93 -1.32
CA PRO A 401 8.60 15.07 -2.22
C PRO A 401 8.21 15.70 -3.57
N TYR A 402 8.60 16.93 -3.89
CA TYR A 402 8.29 17.51 -5.21
C TYR A 402 8.90 16.63 -6.32
N GLY A 403 8.18 16.45 -7.42
CA GLY A 403 8.57 15.52 -8.49
C GLY A 403 8.34 14.02 -8.22
N LYS A 404 7.63 13.65 -7.14
CA LYS A 404 7.24 12.27 -6.75
C LYS A 404 6.72 11.38 -7.89
N ASP A 405 6.02 11.95 -8.88
CA ASP A 405 5.28 11.21 -9.91
C ASP A 405 5.99 11.23 -11.29
N PHE A 406 7.13 11.93 -11.43
CA PHE A 406 8.05 11.67 -12.56
C PHE A 406 8.61 10.25 -12.49
N GLU A 407 8.93 9.63 -13.64
CA GLU A 407 9.52 8.29 -13.67
C GLU A 407 10.76 8.21 -12.76
N ASN A 408 11.75 9.08 -12.97
CA ASN A 408 12.95 9.14 -12.12
C ASN A 408 12.73 9.76 -10.73
N GLN A 409 11.48 10.07 -10.35
CA GLN A 409 11.03 10.74 -9.13
C GLN A 409 11.89 11.96 -8.72
N THR A 410 12.45 12.64 -9.72
CA THR A 410 13.46 13.69 -9.49
C THR A 410 12.78 15.04 -9.28
N ALA A 411 13.06 15.63 -8.12
CA ALA A 411 12.63 16.97 -7.77
C ALA A 411 13.33 18.01 -8.67
N THR A 412 12.72 18.34 -9.81
CA THR A 412 13.29 19.25 -10.81
C THR A 412 13.26 20.73 -10.39
N GLY A 413 12.53 21.09 -9.33
CA GLY A 413 12.18 22.49 -9.04
C GLY A 413 10.79 22.91 -9.56
N ARG A 414 9.95 21.93 -9.94
CA ARG A 414 8.52 22.10 -10.18
C ARG A 414 7.74 22.04 -8.87
N PHE A 415 6.83 22.98 -8.67
CA PHE A 415 5.93 23.01 -7.52
C PHE A 415 4.72 22.09 -7.72
N CYS A 416 4.99 20.80 -7.93
CA CYS A 416 4.01 19.75 -8.19
C CYS A 416 4.57 18.36 -7.83
N ASN A 417 3.72 17.35 -7.75
CA ASN A 417 4.14 15.95 -7.79
C ASN A 417 4.78 15.58 -9.13
N GLY A 418 4.42 16.23 -10.22
CA GLY A 418 4.94 15.89 -11.55
C GLY A 418 4.92 17.08 -12.50
N ARG A 419 4.32 16.88 -13.67
CA ARG A 419 4.25 17.82 -14.79
C ARG A 419 3.38 19.04 -14.48
N LEU A 420 3.84 20.19 -14.98
CA LEU A 420 3.09 21.45 -14.95
C LEU A 420 2.20 21.56 -16.21
N PRO A 421 1.20 22.47 -16.24
CA PRO A 421 0.35 22.69 -17.41
C PRO A 421 1.15 22.95 -18.70
N SER A 422 2.29 23.63 -18.58
CA SER A 422 3.24 23.89 -19.66
C SER A 422 3.82 22.62 -20.30
N ASP A 423 4.04 21.57 -19.53
CA ASP A 423 4.61 20.30 -20.01
C ASP A 423 3.55 19.54 -20.84
N PHE A 424 2.31 19.47 -20.35
CA PHE A 424 1.18 18.89 -21.08
C PHE A 424 0.89 19.63 -22.40
N ILE A 425 0.94 20.98 -22.38
CA ILE A 425 0.77 21.79 -23.59
C ILE A 425 1.91 21.53 -24.59
N ALA A 426 3.15 21.45 -24.13
CA ALA A 426 4.34 21.23 -24.98
C ALA A 426 4.34 19.85 -25.67
N GLU A 427 3.85 18.82 -24.97
CA GLU A 427 3.70 17.47 -25.53
C GLU A 427 2.56 17.45 -26.56
N TYR A 428 1.39 17.99 -26.21
CA TYR A 428 0.20 17.98 -27.07
C TYR A 428 0.42 18.67 -28.42
N ILE A 429 1.20 19.75 -28.45
CA ILE A 429 1.56 20.45 -29.70
C ILE A 429 2.75 19.83 -30.45
N GLY A 430 3.31 18.74 -29.92
CA GLY A 430 4.33 17.90 -30.56
C GLY A 430 5.78 18.42 -30.46
N ILE A 431 6.10 19.22 -29.44
CA ILE A 431 7.41 19.92 -29.34
C ILE A 431 8.37 19.22 -28.37
N LYS A 432 7.94 18.97 -27.13
CA LYS A 432 8.72 18.25 -26.09
C LYS A 432 7.84 17.78 -24.94
N GLU A 433 8.24 16.73 -24.26
CA GLU A 433 7.51 16.11 -23.15
C GLU A 433 7.56 16.96 -21.85
N TYR A 434 8.73 17.56 -21.59
CA TYR A 434 9.01 18.43 -20.45
C TYR A 434 9.69 19.71 -20.94
N VAL A 435 9.31 20.87 -20.40
CA VAL A 435 9.97 22.15 -20.70
C VAL A 435 11.04 22.45 -19.64
N PRO A 436 12.30 22.75 -20.02
CA PRO A 436 13.35 23.03 -19.05
C PRO A 436 13.37 24.50 -18.58
N PRO A 437 13.96 24.77 -17.40
CA PRO A 437 14.22 26.13 -16.93
C PRO A 437 15.34 26.79 -17.76
N TYR A 438 15.16 28.04 -18.16
CA TYR A 438 16.15 28.77 -18.95
C TYR A 438 17.52 28.90 -18.28
N LEU A 439 17.55 28.96 -16.94
CA LEU A 439 18.79 29.11 -16.17
C LEU A 439 19.64 27.83 -16.07
N ASP A 440 19.19 26.70 -16.63
CA ASP A 440 20.00 25.49 -16.68
C ASP A 440 21.18 25.65 -17.67
N PRO A 441 22.45 25.62 -17.19
CA PRO A 441 23.63 25.85 -18.03
C PRO A 441 23.98 24.67 -18.93
N THR A 442 23.30 23.53 -18.80
CA THR A 442 23.55 22.33 -19.62
C THR A 442 22.77 22.32 -20.94
N LEU A 443 21.81 23.23 -21.12
CA LEU A 443 20.90 23.24 -22.28
C LEU A 443 21.62 23.46 -23.60
N SER A 444 21.41 22.53 -24.53
CA SER A 444 21.88 22.69 -25.90
C SER A 444 21.05 23.70 -26.69
N ILE A 445 21.65 24.26 -27.76
CA ILE A 445 20.93 25.10 -28.74
C ILE A 445 19.66 24.40 -29.26
N LYS A 446 19.63 23.07 -29.37
CA LYS A 446 18.46 22.31 -29.83
C LYS A 446 17.29 22.36 -28.83
N GLU A 447 17.60 22.37 -27.53
CA GLU A 447 16.60 22.51 -26.48
C GLU A 447 16.09 23.95 -26.40
N LEU A 448 16.99 24.94 -26.51
CA LEU A 448 16.61 26.35 -26.64
C LEU A 448 15.70 26.58 -27.86
N MET A 449 16.06 26.03 -29.03
CA MET A 449 15.27 26.14 -30.27
C MET A 449 13.87 25.53 -30.18
N SER A 450 13.64 24.60 -29.25
CA SER A 450 12.33 23.99 -29.00
C SER A 450 11.59 24.64 -27.81
N GLY A 451 12.23 25.57 -27.09
CA GLY A 451 11.57 26.41 -26.08
C GLY A 451 11.90 26.08 -24.63
N VAL A 452 11.64 27.04 -23.73
CA VAL A 452 12.07 27.08 -22.33
C VAL A 452 11.05 27.82 -21.46
N SER A 453 11.12 27.68 -20.15
CA SER A 453 10.42 28.56 -19.21
C SER A 453 11.38 29.54 -18.54
N PHE A 454 10.98 30.80 -18.46
CA PHE A 454 11.61 31.88 -17.70
C PHE A 454 10.92 32.13 -16.35
N ALA A 455 9.81 31.43 -16.07
CA ALA A 455 9.01 31.58 -14.85
C ALA A 455 9.80 31.32 -13.56
N SER A 456 9.32 31.86 -12.45
CA SER A 456 10.01 31.84 -11.16
C SER A 456 9.01 31.79 -10.01
N ALA A 457 9.09 30.74 -9.20
CA ALA A 457 8.22 30.56 -8.04
C ALA A 457 8.25 31.75 -7.08
N GLY A 458 7.08 32.13 -6.55
CA GLY A 458 6.91 33.30 -5.67
C GLY A 458 6.88 34.66 -6.37
N SER A 459 6.98 34.71 -7.71
CA SER A 459 6.88 35.96 -8.51
C SER A 459 5.43 36.39 -8.76
N GLY A 460 5.24 37.58 -9.33
CA GLY A 460 3.95 38.20 -9.58
C GLY A 460 4.04 39.39 -10.53
N PHE A 461 2.90 40.04 -10.79
CA PHE A 461 2.81 41.28 -11.56
C PHE A 461 3.14 42.52 -10.72
N ASP A 462 2.87 42.52 -9.41
CA ASP A 462 3.32 43.60 -8.53
C ASP A 462 4.85 43.50 -8.34
N PRO A 463 5.67 44.52 -8.71
CA PRO A 463 7.12 44.50 -8.51
C PRO A 463 7.57 44.30 -7.05
N LEU A 464 6.70 44.57 -6.07
CA LEU A 464 6.96 44.30 -4.66
C LEU A 464 6.91 42.80 -4.33
N THR A 465 6.10 41.99 -5.02
CA THR A 465 5.95 40.54 -4.79
C THR A 465 7.28 39.78 -4.94
N PRO A 466 8.02 39.86 -6.07
CA PRO A 466 9.32 39.21 -6.20
C PRO A 466 10.39 39.84 -5.29
N THR A 467 10.21 41.09 -4.87
CA THR A 467 11.12 41.78 -3.93
C THR A 467 10.99 41.23 -2.51
N ILE A 468 9.76 41.01 -2.03
CA ILE A 468 9.49 40.39 -0.72
C ILE A 468 9.91 38.92 -0.72
N SER A 469 9.60 38.18 -1.80
CA SER A 469 9.93 36.76 -1.94
C SER A 469 11.43 36.49 -2.25
N ASN A 470 12.19 37.51 -2.68
CA ASN A 470 13.56 37.41 -3.19
C ASN A 470 13.69 36.40 -4.35
N VAL A 471 12.98 36.68 -5.46
CA VAL A 471 12.84 35.81 -6.65
C VAL A 471 12.81 36.62 -7.97
N ILE A 472 12.67 35.97 -9.12
CA ILE A 472 12.84 36.60 -10.43
C ILE A 472 11.54 37.32 -10.86
N SER A 473 11.54 38.64 -10.78
CA SER A 473 10.48 39.53 -11.29
C SER A 473 10.20 39.32 -12.78
N LEU A 474 8.94 39.50 -13.22
CA LEU A 474 8.56 39.34 -14.64
C LEU A 474 9.41 40.21 -15.60
N SER A 475 9.78 41.43 -15.19
CA SER A 475 10.72 42.28 -15.94
C SER A 475 12.08 41.60 -16.18
N LYS A 476 12.62 40.92 -15.15
CA LYS A 476 13.86 40.14 -15.26
C LYS A 476 13.67 38.85 -16.07
N GLN A 477 12.49 38.24 -16.05
CA GLN A 477 12.14 37.13 -16.96
C GLN A 477 12.15 37.60 -18.43
N LEU A 478 11.69 38.82 -18.72
CA LEU A 478 11.77 39.42 -20.05
C LEU A 478 13.22 39.75 -20.47
N GLU A 479 14.09 40.16 -19.55
CA GLU A 479 15.54 40.28 -19.84
C GLU A 479 16.15 38.94 -20.25
N TYR A 480 15.84 37.86 -19.52
CA TYR A 480 16.30 36.51 -19.90
C TYR A 480 15.74 36.06 -21.27
N PHE A 481 14.53 36.53 -21.66
CA PHE A 481 14.03 36.31 -23.01
C PHE A 481 14.77 37.11 -24.09
N LYS A 482 15.26 38.32 -23.79
CA LYS A 482 16.14 39.09 -24.69
C LYS A 482 17.48 38.36 -24.86
N GLU A 483 18.10 37.92 -23.77
CA GLU A 483 19.33 37.11 -23.76
C GLU A 483 19.16 35.76 -24.52
N TYR A 484 18.00 35.09 -24.36
CA TYR A 484 17.63 33.90 -25.13
C TYR A 484 17.57 34.17 -26.64
N LYS A 485 16.98 35.31 -27.05
CA LYS A 485 16.95 35.72 -28.47
C LYS A 485 18.35 35.93 -29.01
N GLU A 486 19.22 36.61 -28.27
CA GLU A 486 20.62 36.85 -28.66
C GLU A 486 21.40 35.53 -28.82
N LYS A 487 21.29 34.62 -27.84
CA LYS A 487 21.89 33.26 -27.92
C LYS A 487 21.43 32.50 -29.17
N LEU A 488 20.15 32.58 -29.54
CA LEU A 488 19.65 31.98 -30.78
C LEU A 488 20.10 32.74 -32.04
N GLN A 489 20.10 34.07 -32.05
CA GLN A 489 20.59 34.87 -33.19
C GLN A 489 22.05 34.52 -33.53
N ALA A 490 22.91 34.35 -32.53
CA ALA A 490 24.28 33.89 -32.70
C ALA A 490 24.37 32.45 -33.26
N ALA A 491 23.48 31.55 -32.82
CA ALA A 491 23.56 30.12 -33.16
C ALA A 491 22.88 29.72 -34.48
N ILE A 492 21.80 30.40 -34.89
CA ILE A 492 21.03 30.04 -36.12
C ILE A 492 20.84 31.18 -37.13
N GLY A 493 21.22 32.41 -36.76
CA GLY A 493 21.09 33.62 -37.59
C GLY A 493 19.76 34.34 -37.41
N GLU A 494 19.79 35.67 -37.53
CA GLU A 494 18.69 36.58 -37.16
C GLU A 494 17.33 36.19 -37.75
N GLU A 495 17.22 36.03 -39.07
CA GLU A 495 15.96 35.69 -39.74
C GLU A 495 15.40 34.33 -39.31
N LYS A 496 16.25 33.36 -38.93
CA LYS A 496 15.76 32.08 -38.40
C LYS A 496 15.24 32.24 -36.98
N THR A 497 15.92 33.00 -36.11
CA THR A 497 15.42 33.30 -34.76
C THR A 497 14.12 34.09 -34.82
N LYS A 498 14.05 35.13 -35.65
CA LYS A 498 12.83 35.93 -35.91
C LYS A 498 11.68 35.06 -36.40
N LYS A 499 11.93 34.11 -37.32
CA LYS A 499 10.93 33.13 -37.77
C LYS A 499 10.52 32.15 -36.66
N LEU A 500 11.44 31.73 -35.80
CA LEU A 500 11.18 30.86 -34.65
C LEU A 500 10.29 31.55 -33.61
N ILE A 501 10.65 32.78 -33.21
CA ILE A 501 9.88 33.62 -32.28
C ILE A 501 8.46 33.90 -32.80
N ASN A 502 8.33 34.29 -34.08
CA ASN A 502 7.02 34.51 -34.71
C ASN A 502 6.14 33.25 -34.80
N ASN A 503 6.72 32.04 -34.68
CA ASN A 503 6.01 30.76 -34.69
C ASN A 503 5.99 30.05 -33.32
N ALA A 504 6.56 30.65 -32.28
CA ALA A 504 6.49 30.14 -30.92
C ALA A 504 5.11 30.39 -30.29
N LEU A 505 4.72 29.54 -29.34
CA LEU A 505 3.61 29.78 -28.42
C LEU A 505 4.14 30.39 -27.14
N PHE A 506 3.62 31.56 -26.76
CA PHE A 506 3.92 32.24 -25.51
C PHE A 506 2.83 31.92 -24.48
N PHE A 507 3.21 31.69 -23.23
CA PHE A 507 2.29 31.36 -22.13
C PHE A 507 2.66 32.18 -20.89
N VAL A 508 1.67 32.87 -20.31
CA VAL A 508 1.86 33.77 -19.15
C VAL A 508 0.90 33.37 -18.03
N SER A 509 1.43 33.01 -16.85
CA SER A 509 0.64 32.65 -15.67
C SER A 509 1.25 33.22 -14.40
N ALA A 510 0.64 34.29 -13.88
CA ALA A 510 1.04 34.97 -12.65
C ALA A 510 -0.16 35.69 -12.03
N GLY A 511 -0.01 36.21 -10.81
CA GLY A 511 -1.00 37.09 -10.16
C GLY A 511 -1.48 36.60 -8.81
N THR A 512 -1.52 35.29 -8.57
CA THR A 512 -2.04 34.69 -7.33
C THR A 512 -1.29 35.19 -6.09
N ASN A 513 0.04 35.33 -6.21
CA ASN A 513 0.89 35.83 -5.13
C ASN A 513 0.64 37.31 -4.79
N ASP A 514 0.33 38.14 -5.79
CA ASP A 514 0.06 39.57 -5.61
C ASP A 514 -1.15 39.80 -4.72
N PHE A 515 -2.19 38.98 -4.87
CA PHE A 515 -3.35 39.01 -3.99
C PHE A 515 -3.08 38.26 -2.68
N VAL A 516 -2.80 36.95 -2.72
CA VAL A 516 -2.77 36.10 -1.52
C VAL A 516 -1.66 36.52 -0.55
N VAL A 517 -0.46 36.86 -1.05
CA VAL A 517 0.70 37.22 -0.21
C VAL A 517 0.74 38.73 0.03
N ASN A 518 0.87 39.54 -1.03
CA ASN A 518 1.18 40.98 -0.92
C ASN A 518 0.02 41.87 -0.46
N TYR A 519 -1.22 41.43 -0.65
CA TYR A 519 -2.42 42.15 -0.23
C TYR A 519 -3.09 41.47 0.95
N PHE A 520 -3.36 40.17 0.89
CA PHE A 520 -4.15 39.48 1.91
C PHE A 520 -3.33 39.10 3.15
N THR A 521 -2.21 38.38 3.01
CA THR A 521 -1.46 37.85 4.15
C THR A 521 -0.55 38.89 4.79
N LEU A 522 0.22 39.62 3.97
CA LEU A 522 0.97 40.79 4.40
C LEU A 522 0.12 42.03 4.09
N PRO A 523 -0.35 42.82 5.08
CA PRO A 523 -1.28 43.92 4.83
C PRO A 523 -0.64 45.16 4.16
N ILE A 524 0.55 45.02 3.57
CA ILE A 524 1.35 46.11 3.02
C ILE A 524 0.56 46.85 1.94
N ARG A 525 0.04 46.14 0.92
CA ARG A 525 -0.74 46.79 -0.15
C ARG A 525 -2.12 47.28 0.31
N ARG A 526 -2.76 46.66 1.32
CA ARG A 526 -4.01 47.15 1.93
C ARG A 526 -3.90 48.54 2.56
N THR A 527 -2.71 48.99 2.96
CA THR A 527 -2.51 50.36 3.49
C THR A 527 -2.55 51.44 2.41
N SER A 528 -2.34 51.05 1.14
CA SER A 528 -2.12 51.97 0.01
C SER A 528 -3.18 51.85 -1.09
N TYR A 529 -3.89 50.72 -1.17
CA TYR A 529 -4.92 50.45 -2.17
C TYR A 529 -6.13 49.76 -1.52
N ASP A 530 -7.32 50.06 -2.05
CA ASP A 530 -8.48 49.18 -1.89
C ASP A 530 -8.49 48.07 -2.98
N ILE A 531 -9.39 47.10 -2.86
CA ILE A 531 -9.48 45.96 -3.80
C ILE A 531 -9.70 46.42 -5.25
N PRO A 532 -10.65 47.32 -5.57
CA PRO A 532 -10.81 47.84 -6.93
C PRO A 532 -9.56 48.53 -7.48
N SER A 533 -8.89 49.37 -6.70
CA SER A 533 -7.67 50.06 -7.15
C SER A 533 -6.52 49.10 -7.36
N TYR A 534 -6.37 48.10 -6.49
CA TYR A 534 -5.33 47.08 -6.60
C TYR A 534 -5.57 46.15 -7.80
N MET A 535 -6.81 45.72 -8.06
CA MET A 535 -7.14 44.95 -9.28
C MET A 535 -6.81 45.71 -10.55
N ASN A 536 -7.05 47.03 -10.59
CA ASN A 536 -6.67 47.87 -11.74
C ASN A 536 -5.15 48.03 -11.89
N PHE A 537 -4.41 48.14 -10.79
CA PHE A 537 -2.95 48.18 -10.80
C PHE A 537 -2.35 46.87 -11.36
N ILE A 538 -2.76 45.71 -10.84
CA ILE A 538 -2.31 44.40 -11.34
C ILE A 538 -2.69 44.20 -12.82
N LEU A 539 -3.86 44.69 -13.25
CA LEU A 539 -4.28 44.66 -14.66
C LEU A 539 -3.37 45.50 -15.56
N GLN A 540 -2.89 46.66 -15.10
CA GLN A 540 -1.98 47.53 -15.85
C GLN A 540 -0.59 46.89 -16.01
N GLU A 541 -0.01 46.36 -14.93
CA GLU A 541 1.26 45.61 -14.99
C GLU A 541 1.14 44.39 -15.93
N SER A 542 0.02 43.66 -15.87
CA SER A 542 -0.27 42.53 -16.76
C SER A 542 -0.42 42.96 -18.23
N GLN A 543 -1.13 44.06 -18.49
CA GLN A 543 -1.28 44.64 -19.84
C GLN A 543 0.07 45.09 -20.41
N GLN A 544 0.91 45.76 -19.61
CA GLN A 544 2.24 46.20 -20.02
C GLN A 544 3.13 44.99 -20.36
N PHE A 545 3.18 43.97 -19.51
CA PHE A 545 4.00 42.78 -19.76
C PHE A 545 3.60 42.05 -21.07
N VAL A 546 2.31 41.95 -21.36
CA VAL A 546 1.82 41.39 -22.63
C VAL A 546 2.20 42.27 -23.83
N GLN A 547 2.18 43.61 -23.69
CA GLN A 547 2.64 44.53 -24.73
C GLN A 547 4.15 44.37 -24.99
N GLU A 548 4.97 44.31 -23.94
CA GLU A 548 6.42 44.12 -24.06
C GLU A 548 6.78 42.80 -24.76
N LEU A 549 6.01 41.72 -24.53
CA LEU A 549 6.16 40.46 -25.29
C LEU A 549 5.83 40.62 -26.79
N LEU A 550 4.77 41.36 -27.14
CA LEU A 550 4.41 41.65 -28.54
C LEU A 550 5.51 42.45 -29.24
N ASP A 551 6.06 43.45 -28.55
CA ASP A 551 7.15 44.29 -29.05
C ASP A 551 8.45 43.49 -29.24
N GLN A 552 8.70 42.52 -28.35
CA GLN A 552 9.79 41.55 -28.50
C GLN A 552 9.53 40.47 -29.57
N GLY A 553 8.39 40.47 -30.24
CA GLY A 553 8.08 39.64 -31.40
C GLY A 553 7.10 38.48 -31.15
N ALA A 554 6.49 38.37 -29.97
CA ALA A 554 5.48 37.35 -29.71
C ALA A 554 4.26 37.52 -30.62
N ARG A 555 3.76 36.44 -31.24
CA ARG A 555 2.57 36.47 -32.13
C ARG A 555 1.46 35.51 -31.73
N ARG A 556 1.66 34.69 -30.70
CA ARG A 556 0.70 33.70 -30.20
C ARG A 556 0.83 33.67 -28.67
N ILE A 557 -0.04 34.36 -27.95
CA ILE A 557 0.06 34.52 -26.48
C ILE A 557 -1.19 33.92 -25.81
N GLY A 558 -0.98 32.97 -24.92
CA GLY A 558 -1.94 32.56 -23.90
C GLY A 558 -1.67 33.29 -22.59
N VAL A 559 -2.71 33.90 -22.01
CA VAL A 559 -2.64 34.55 -20.69
C VAL A 559 -3.67 33.89 -19.78
N VAL A 560 -3.20 33.33 -18.66
CA VAL A 560 -4.02 32.55 -17.74
C VAL A 560 -4.71 33.46 -16.71
N GLY A 561 -5.99 33.24 -16.46
CA GLY A 561 -6.72 33.90 -15.36
C GLY A 561 -6.31 33.38 -13.97
N LEU A 562 -6.62 34.15 -12.92
CA LEU A 562 -6.45 33.70 -11.53
C LEU A 562 -7.30 32.44 -11.25
N PRO A 563 -6.80 31.47 -10.46
CA PRO A 563 -7.59 30.34 -9.99
C PRO A 563 -8.67 30.80 -8.98
N THR A 564 -9.57 29.89 -8.57
CA THR A 564 -10.53 30.16 -7.48
C THR A 564 -9.80 30.26 -6.12
N MET A 565 -9.26 31.44 -5.83
CA MET A 565 -8.33 31.68 -4.71
C MET A 565 -8.88 31.30 -3.33
N GLY A 566 -10.21 31.39 -3.13
CA GLY A 566 -10.86 31.00 -1.89
C GLY A 566 -10.83 29.49 -1.60
N CYS A 567 -10.59 28.65 -2.61
CA CYS A 567 -10.48 27.20 -2.45
C CYS A 567 -9.04 26.70 -2.17
N LEU A 568 -8.03 27.58 -2.17
CA LEU A 568 -6.64 27.19 -1.90
C LEU A 568 -6.49 26.71 -0.45
N PRO A 569 -5.86 25.55 -0.17
CA PRO A 569 -5.77 25.01 1.20
C PRO A 569 -5.16 25.96 2.24
N VAL A 570 -4.20 26.81 1.85
CA VAL A 570 -3.63 27.87 2.70
C VAL A 570 -4.65 28.96 3.05
N VAL A 571 -5.49 29.38 2.08
CA VAL A 571 -6.51 30.41 2.28
C VAL A 571 -7.63 29.88 3.18
N ILE A 572 -8.05 28.63 2.97
CA ILE A 572 -9.00 27.94 3.86
C ILE A 572 -8.44 27.83 5.29
N THR A 573 -7.14 27.55 5.45
CA THR A 573 -6.49 27.45 6.78
C THR A 573 -6.33 28.79 7.48
N LEU A 574 -6.04 29.87 6.75
CA LEU A 574 -5.83 31.20 7.31
C LEU A 574 -7.11 32.01 7.56
N TYR A 575 -8.19 31.72 6.82
CA TYR A 575 -9.38 32.59 6.78
C TYR A 575 -10.73 31.84 6.95
N SER A 576 -10.75 30.58 7.37
CA SER A 576 -11.99 29.86 7.78
C SER A 576 -12.19 29.89 9.30
N ASP A 577 -13.40 30.23 9.75
CA ASP A 577 -13.82 30.21 11.16
C ASP A 577 -13.75 28.81 11.81
N ASN A 578 -13.66 27.73 11.01
CA ASN A 578 -13.46 26.37 11.50
C ASN A 578 -12.65 25.52 10.51
N ALA A 579 -11.40 25.92 10.28
CA ALA A 579 -10.46 25.27 9.35
C ALA A 579 -10.12 23.79 9.64
N ILE A 580 -10.53 23.24 10.80
CA ILE A 580 -10.31 21.84 11.18
C ILE A 580 -11.52 20.96 10.82
N GLN A 581 -12.75 21.43 11.04
CA GLN A 581 -13.97 20.62 10.86
C GLN A 581 -14.77 21.00 9.60
N LYS A 582 -14.55 22.19 9.02
CA LYS A 582 -15.28 22.71 7.86
C LYS A 582 -14.34 23.44 6.89
N ARG A 583 -13.66 22.67 6.04
CA ARG A 583 -12.71 23.17 5.02
C ARG A 583 -13.43 23.51 3.71
N ASN A 584 -14.33 24.49 3.78
CA ASN A 584 -15.04 25.05 2.62
C ASN A 584 -14.23 26.19 1.98
N CYS A 585 -14.49 26.49 0.70
CA CYS A 585 -13.89 27.65 0.04
C CYS A 585 -14.36 28.98 0.66
N ILE A 586 -13.53 30.02 0.58
CA ILE A 586 -13.81 31.37 1.08
C ILE A 586 -14.29 32.28 -0.06
N ASP A 587 -15.61 32.43 -0.19
CA ASP A 587 -16.27 33.13 -1.32
C ASP A 587 -15.71 34.52 -1.64
N SER A 588 -15.32 35.30 -0.62
CA SER A 588 -14.78 36.65 -0.80
C SER A 588 -13.45 36.69 -1.57
N PHE A 589 -12.60 35.67 -1.42
CA PHE A 589 -11.35 35.55 -2.18
C PHE A 589 -11.62 35.08 -3.62
N SER A 590 -12.55 34.15 -3.80
CA SER A 590 -12.92 33.65 -5.13
C SER A 590 -13.68 34.68 -5.96
N SER A 591 -14.54 35.50 -5.36
CA SER A 591 -15.18 36.63 -6.08
C SER A 591 -14.14 37.60 -6.62
N ILE A 592 -13.11 37.94 -5.85
CA ILE A 592 -12.04 38.86 -6.30
C ILE A 592 -11.25 38.28 -7.48
N ALA A 593 -10.95 36.98 -7.47
CA ALA A 593 -10.37 36.30 -8.63
C ALA A 593 -11.29 36.37 -9.86
N LYS A 594 -12.59 36.13 -9.67
CA LYS A 594 -13.63 36.15 -10.72
C LYS A 594 -13.83 37.55 -11.31
N ASP A 595 -13.78 38.59 -10.49
CA ASP A 595 -13.93 39.99 -10.91
C ASP A 595 -12.68 40.49 -11.64
N TYR A 596 -11.48 40.19 -11.13
CA TYR A 596 -10.23 40.44 -11.85
C TYR A 596 -10.19 39.72 -13.21
N ASN A 597 -10.61 38.44 -13.26
CA ASN A 597 -10.65 37.68 -14.50
C ASN A 597 -11.62 38.25 -15.55
N GLN A 598 -12.72 38.88 -15.12
CA GLN A 598 -13.60 39.62 -16.04
C GLN A 598 -12.93 40.89 -16.59
N LEU A 599 -12.13 41.60 -15.79
CA LEU A 599 -11.35 42.76 -16.24
C LEU A 599 -10.25 42.33 -17.23
N LEU A 600 -9.49 41.28 -16.89
CA LEU A 600 -8.47 40.68 -17.74
C LEU A 600 -9.06 40.19 -19.08
N GLN A 601 -10.19 39.49 -19.06
CA GLN A 601 -10.88 39.10 -20.28
C GLN A 601 -11.32 40.29 -21.12
N LYS A 602 -11.80 41.39 -20.52
CA LYS A 602 -12.16 42.62 -21.24
C LYS A 602 -10.94 43.25 -21.91
N GLU A 603 -9.81 43.40 -21.19
CA GLU A 603 -8.62 44.02 -21.79
C GLU A 603 -7.92 43.12 -22.81
N LEU A 604 -7.82 41.80 -22.60
CA LEU A 604 -7.28 40.89 -23.61
C LEU A 604 -8.14 40.87 -24.89
N ASN A 605 -9.46 41.04 -24.79
CA ASN A 605 -10.33 41.20 -25.96
C ASN A 605 -10.12 42.58 -26.63
N SER A 606 -9.99 43.66 -25.86
CA SER A 606 -9.63 45.02 -26.34
C SER A 606 -8.30 45.00 -27.10
N LEU A 607 -7.26 44.41 -26.51
CA LEU A 607 -5.95 44.23 -27.13
C LEU A 607 -6.00 43.35 -28.38
N ARG A 608 -6.76 42.24 -28.37
CA ARG A 608 -6.99 41.40 -29.56
C ARG A 608 -7.65 42.17 -30.71
N LEU A 609 -8.56 43.11 -30.42
CA LEU A 609 -9.17 43.99 -31.43
C LEU A 609 -8.17 45.02 -31.97
N LYS A 610 -7.39 45.68 -31.10
CA LYS A 610 -6.27 46.57 -31.50
C LYS A 610 -5.28 45.85 -32.44
N LEU A 611 -5.01 44.57 -32.17
CA LEU A 611 -4.05 43.74 -32.89
C LEU A 611 -4.59 42.98 -34.10
N GLN A 612 -5.88 43.14 -34.45
CA GLN A 612 -6.56 42.34 -35.48
C GLN A 612 -5.84 42.31 -36.84
N TYR A 613 -5.11 43.37 -37.20
CA TYR A 613 -4.35 43.49 -38.46
C TYR A 613 -2.85 43.16 -38.32
N SER A 614 -2.35 42.88 -37.11
CA SER A 614 -0.93 42.57 -36.85
C SER A 614 -0.55 41.10 -37.11
N GLY A 615 -1.53 40.24 -37.34
CA GLY A 615 -1.35 38.77 -37.37
C GLY A 615 -1.17 38.11 -35.99
N SER A 616 -1.03 38.90 -34.92
CA SER A 616 -0.91 38.42 -33.55
C SER A 616 -2.22 37.81 -33.05
N ARG A 617 -2.13 36.74 -32.26
CA ARG A 617 -3.26 36.09 -31.59
C ARG A 617 -3.03 36.09 -30.09
N ILE A 618 -4.00 36.60 -29.34
CA ILE A 618 -4.03 36.58 -27.88
C ILE A 618 -5.29 35.83 -27.44
N ALA A 619 -5.13 34.95 -26.45
CA ALA A 619 -6.20 34.18 -25.83
C ALA A 619 -6.13 34.29 -24.31
N TYR A 620 -7.27 34.55 -23.68
CA TYR A 620 -7.49 34.21 -22.27
C TYR A 620 -7.57 32.68 -22.15
N MET A 621 -6.98 32.12 -21.09
CA MET A 621 -7.04 30.70 -20.74
C MET A 621 -7.60 30.57 -19.33
N ASP A 622 -8.62 29.73 -19.16
CA ASP A 622 -9.40 29.74 -17.92
C ASP A 622 -8.86 28.72 -16.90
N ALA A 623 -8.27 29.23 -15.83
CA ALA A 623 -7.98 28.45 -14.62
C ALA A 623 -9.13 28.52 -13.61
N TYR A 624 -10.00 29.53 -13.67
CA TYR A 624 -11.03 29.75 -12.66
C TYR A 624 -12.13 28.69 -12.74
N GLY A 625 -12.81 28.60 -13.88
CA GLY A 625 -13.94 27.69 -14.08
C GLY A 625 -13.58 26.23 -13.83
N PRO A 626 -12.55 25.65 -14.48
CA PRO A 626 -12.19 24.25 -14.29
C PRO A 626 -11.77 23.91 -12.85
N LEU A 627 -11.08 24.80 -12.14
CA LEU A 627 -10.69 24.55 -10.75
C LEU A 627 -11.85 24.77 -9.77
N GLU A 628 -12.80 25.68 -10.05
CA GLU A 628 -14.06 25.81 -9.29
C GLU A 628 -14.93 24.54 -9.49
N ASP A 629 -15.05 24.03 -10.72
CA ASP A 629 -15.74 22.77 -11.07
C ASP A 629 -15.13 21.55 -10.33
N MET A 630 -13.80 21.53 -10.15
CA MET A 630 -13.10 20.49 -9.39
C MET A 630 -13.26 20.64 -7.87
N ALA A 631 -13.22 21.88 -7.35
CA ALA A 631 -13.33 22.15 -5.91
C ALA A 631 -14.75 21.94 -5.37
N LEU A 632 -15.78 22.18 -6.20
CA LEU A 632 -17.19 22.07 -5.81
C LEU A 632 -17.85 20.75 -6.28
N GLY A 633 -17.22 19.99 -7.18
CA GLY A 633 -17.89 18.91 -7.91
C GLY A 633 -17.21 17.53 -7.86
N HIS A 634 -17.93 16.53 -7.33
CA HIS A 634 -17.53 15.11 -7.37
C HIS A 634 -17.31 14.53 -8.79
N LYS A 635 -17.72 15.25 -9.83
CA LYS A 635 -17.62 14.93 -11.27
C LYS A 635 -16.20 14.53 -11.73
N TYR A 636 -15.16 14.98 -11.03
CA TYR A 636 -13.75 14.73 -11.36
C TYR A 636 -13.08 13.66 -10.48
N ASN A 637 -13.83 13.00 -9.59
CA ASN A 637 -13.38 11.92 -8.69
C ASN A 637 -12.20 12.29 -7.75
N PHE A 638 -11.97 13.58 -7.48
CA PHE A 638 -11.11 13.98 -6.37
C PHE A 638 -11.77 13.62 -5.04
N GLU A 639 -11.04 12.91 -4.18
CA GLU A 639 -11.47 12.55 -2.82
C GLU A 639 -11.13 13.66 -1.82
N VAL A 640 -10.11 14.48 -2.12
CA VAL A 640 -9.69 15.61 -1.28
C VAL A 640 -9.47 16.86 -2.15
N VAL A 641 -10.29 17.88 -1.91
CA VAL A 641 -10.32 19.12 -2.72
C VAL A 641 -9.90 20.38 -1.95
N SER A 642 -9.83 20.34 -0.62
CA SER A 642 -9.56 21.51 0.25
C SER A 642 -8.30 21.37 1.11
N SER A 643 -7.45 20.39 0.80
CA SER A 643 -6.21 20.08 1.52
C SER A 643 -5.13 19.64 0.52
N GLY A 644 -3.87 19.99 0.78
CA GLY A 644 -2.73 19.54 -0.01
C GLY A 644 -2.40 18.07 0.22
N CYS A 645 -1.86 17.39 -0.79
CA CYS A 645 -1.31 16.04 -0.66
C CYS A 645 -0.04 16.03 0.21
N CYS A 646 0.90 16.93 -0.05
CA CYS A 646 2.09 17.21 0.74
C CYS A 646 1.80 18.38 1.69
N GLY A 647 1.60 18.05 2.96
CA GLY A 647 1.02 18.95 3.94
C GLY A 647 0.36 18.14 5.05
N THR A 648 -0.06 18.81 6.11
CA THR A 648 -0.75 18.16 7.25
C THR A 648 -2.26 18.05 7.04
N GLY A 649 -2.77 18.62 5.95
CA GLY A 649 -4.18 18.83 5.64
C GLY A 649 -4.87 19.89 6.50
N LEU A 650 -4.32 20.22 7.68
CA LEU A 650 -4.96 21.01 8.72
C LEU A 650 -4.17 22.25 9.15
N LEU A 651 -2.85 22.28 8.96
CA LEU A 651 -1.95 23.39 9.32
C LEU A 651 -1.16 23.90 8.10
N GLU A 652 -1.84 24.01 6.95
CA GLU A 652 -1.32 24.41 5.62
C GLU A 652 -0.75 25.85 5.52
N ALA A 653 -0.45 26.50 6.64
CA ALA A 653 0.16 27.83 6.69
C ALA A 653 1.41 27.92 7.61
N SER A 654 1.68 26.91 8.45
CA SER A 654 2.85 26.89 9.34
C SER A 654 3.92 25.86 8.92
N PHE A 655 3.54 24.82 8.19
CA PHE A 655 4.44 23.78 7.69
C PHE A 655 4.21 23.54 6.19
N MET A 656 4.77 24.40 5.35
CA MET A 656 4.78 24.20 3.89
C MET A 656 5.44 22.86 3.52
N CYS A 657 5.09 22.33 2.35
CA CYS A 657 5.63 21.07 1.83
C CYS A 657 7.17 21.06 1.84
N ASN A 658 7.75 20.11 2.59
CA ASN A 658 9.18 19.97 2.78
C ASN A 658 9.56 18.47 2.94
N PRO A 659 10.85 18.09 2.98
CA PRO A 659 11.28 16.69 3.04
C PRO A 659 10.86 15.89 4.29
N LYS A 660 10.21 16.53 5.26
CA LYS A 660 9.63 15.91 6.46
C LYS A 660 8.11 16.10 6.58
N SER A 661 7.47 16.80 5.63
CA SER A 661 6.01 16.89 5.60
C SER A 661 5.40 15.50 5.36
N PRO A 662 4.26 15.17 5.98
CA PRO A 662 3.47 14.04 5.54
C PRO A 662 3.01 14.27 4.09
N VAL A 663 2.92 13.18 3.34
CA VAL A 663 2.56 13.17 1.91
C VAL A 663 1.51 12.11 1.67
N CYS A 664 0.45 12.45 0.96
CA CYS A 664 -0.59 11.51 0.61
C CYS A 664 -0.04 10.38 -0.27
N SER A 665 -0.61 9.18 -0.12
CA SER A 665 -0.22 7.99 -0.87
C SER A 665 -0.37 8.18 -2.37
N ASP A 666 -1.51 8.74 -2.79
CA ASP A 666 -1.92 8.91 -4.19
C ASP A 666 -2.34 10.37 -4.43
N ALA A 667 -1.51 11.10 -5.17
CA ALA A 667 -1.72 12.50 -5.49
C ALA A 667 -2.81 12.72 -6.55
N THR A 668 -3.27 11.68 -7.25
CA THR A 668 -4.32 11.79 -8.26
C THR A 668 -5.72 11.94 -7.65
N LYS A 669 -5.89 11.51 -6.39
CA LYS A 669 -7.09 11.71 -5.56
C LYS A 669 -7.17 13.10 -4.93
N TYR A 670 -6.08 13.85 -4.93
CA TYR A 670 -5.98 15.19 -4.34
C TYR A 670 -5.99 16.24 -5.44
N MET A 671 -6.86 17.25 -5.33
CA MET A 671 -6.86 18.39 -6.25
C MET A 671 -5.58 19.22 -6.10
N PHE A 672 -5.06 19.32 -4.88
CA PHE A 672 -3.86 20.09 -4.54
C PHE A 672 -2.69 19.18 -4.17
N TRP A 673 -1.53 19.44 -4.77
CA TRP A 673 -0.27 18.80 -4.38
C TRP A 673 0.23 19.34 -3.03
N ASP A 674 0.12 20.62 -2.76
CA ASP A 674 0.50 21.21 -1.47
C ASP A 674 -0.52 22.27 -1.01
N SER A 675 -0.16 23.07 0.00
CA SER A 675 -0.94 24.20 0.52
C SER A 675 -1.50 25.18 -0.53
N ILE A 676 -0.90 25.26 -1.72
CA ILE A 676 -1.17 26.24 -2.77
C ILE A 676 -1.34 25.58 -4.15
N HIS A 677 -0.44 24.67 -4.53
CA HIS A 677 -0.28 24.24 -5.92
C HIS A 677 -1.16 23.03 -6.25
N PRO A 678 -1.89 23.02 -7.39
CA PRO A 678 -2.59 21.84 -7.89
C PRO A 678 -1.70 20.60 -8.11
N SER A 679 -2.30 19.42 -8.05
CA SER A 679 -1.61 18.16 -8.40
C SER A 679 -1.42 18.01 -9.90
N GLU A 680 -0.50 17.14 -10.32
CA GLU A 680 -0.32 16.79 -11.74
C GLU A 680 -1.65 16.35 -12.36
N LYS A 681 -2.50 15.65 -11.59
CA LYS A 681 -3.82 15.23 -12.06
C LYS A 681 -4.79 16.40 -12.25
N ALA A 682 -4.78 17.38 -11.35
CA ALA A 682 -5.57 18.60 -11.50
C ALA A 682 -5.05 19.47 -12.65
N TYR A 683 -3.72 19.54 -12.87
CA TYR A 683 -3.13 20.20 -14.04
C TYR A 683 -3.44 19.47 -15.35
N GLU A 684 -3.43 18.13 -15.37
CA GLU A 684 -3.86 17.33 -16.52
C GLU A 684 -5.33 17.63 -16.85
N LEU A 685 -6.23 17.60 -15.85
CA LEU A 685 -7.65 17.88 -16.04
C LEU A 685 -7.92 19.34 -16.43
N LEU A 686 -7.17 20.30 -15.90
CA LEU A 686 -7.22 21.73 -16.29
C LEU A 686 -6.81 21.91 -17.75
N PHE A 687 -5.77 21.21 -18.18
CA PHE A 687 -5.36 21.16 -19.59
C PHE A 687 -6.43 20.46 -20.45
N GLN A 688 -7.01 19.34 -20.01
CA GLN A 688 -8.09 18.65 -20.72
C GLN A 688 -9.37 19.49 -20.86
N ALA A 689 -9.67 20.36 -19.88
CA ALA A 689 -10.79 21.29 -19.92
C ALA A 689 -10.54 22.44 -20.93
N ASN A 690 -9.30 22.93 -21.03
CA ASN A 690 -8.91 24.00 -21.97
C ASN A 690 -8.59 23.49 -23.39
N ARG A 691 -8.50 22.17 -23.65
CA ARG A 691 -8.18 21.63 -24.98
C ARG A 691 -9.39 21.69 -25.94
N PRO A 692 -9.20 22.06 -27.22
CA PRO A 692 -10.30 22.15 -28.20
C PRO A 692 -10.79 20.78 -28.67
N ASN A 693 -11.88 20.27 -28.07
CA ASN A 693 -12.52 19.01 -28.46
C ASN A 693 -13.47 19.19 -29.67
N LYS A 694 -13.37 18.32 -30.70
CA LYS A 694 -14.19 18.38 -31.94
C LYS A 694 -15.66 17.92 -31.79
N LYS A 695 -16.12 17.53 -30.60
CA LYS A 695 -17.52 17.15 -30.30
C LYS A 695 -17.87 17.50 -28.84
N MET A 696 -18.74 18.48 -28.60
CA MET A 696 -20.18 18.27 -28.35
C MET A 696 -20.89 19.64 -28.16
N ILE A 697 -22.21 19.70 -28.33
CA ILE A 697 -23.06 20.90 -28.15
C ILE A 697 -24.32 20.46 -27.37
N PHE A 698 -24.96 21.40 -26.64
CA PHE A 698 -26.18 21.27 -25.80
C PHE A 698 -25.94 20.65 -24.40
N LYS A 699 -26.07 21.40 -23.28
CA LYS A 699 -27.27 21.85 -22.48
C LYS A 699 -27.69 20.79 -21.41
N LEU A 700 -27.94 21.05 -20.10
CA LEU A 700 -28.59 22.15 -19.31
C LEU A 700 -30.15 22.05 -19.31
N ASP A 701 -30.91 22.18 -18.20
CA ASP A 701 -30.71 22.61 -16.78
C ASP A 701 -31.25 21.53 -15.75
N SER A 702 -31.75 21.69 -14.49
CA SER A 702 -32.14 22.80 -13.56
C SER A 702 -32.29 22.39 -12.05
N PHE A 703 -32.66 23.35 -11.18
CA PHE A 703 -33.04 23.34 -9.72
C PHE A 703 -34.35 22.54 -9.36
N ALA A 704 -34.85 22.31 -8.10
CA ALA A 704 -34.43 22.28 -6.65
C ALA A 704 -35.63 21.66 -5.80
N THR A 705 -35.98 21.82 -4.49
CA THR A 705 -35.65 22.70 -3.31
C THR A 705 -36.31 22.20 -1.97
N SER A 706 -35.76 22.52 -0.77
CA SER A 706 -36.41 22.66 0.60
C SER A 706 -37.11 21.46 1.32
N ALA A 707 -37.46 21.46 2.63
CA ALA A 707 -36.90 22.02 3.91
C ALA A 707 -37.77 21.65 5.17
N CYS A 708 -37.22 21.80 6.40
CA CYS A 708 -37.87 21.76 7.75
C CYS A 708 -38.48 20.41 8.23
N CYS A 709 -38.63 20.09 9.53
CA CYS A 709 -38.35 20.76 10.83
C CYS A 709 -37.79 19.71 11.85
N PHE A 710 -37.81 19.74 13.21
CA PHE A 710 -38.37 20.60 14.29
C PHE A 710 -37.49 20.50 15.58
N LEU A 711 -38.01 20.71 16.82
CA LEU A 711 -37.20 20.84 18.06
C LEU A 711 -37.83 20.23 19.35
N LEU A 712 -36.95 19.65 20.22
CA LEU A 712 -36.95 19.63 21.72
C LEU A 712 -38.20 19.03 22.46
N LEU A 713 -38.24 18.70 23.79
CA LEU A 713 -37.62 19.21 25.03
C LEU A 713 -37.60 18.15 26.19
N TYR A 714 -36.59 18.21 27.10
CA TYR A 714 -36.61 18.05 28.60
C TYR A 714 -37.23 16.79 29.31
N PHE A 715 -36.85 16.32 30.53
CA PHE A 715 -35.72 16.53 31.48
C PHE A 715 -35.81 15.50 32.67
N ALA A 716 -34.70 15.25 33.41
CA ALA A 716 -34.64 14.77 34.85
C ALA A 716 -35.22 13.36 35.23
N SER A 717 -34.85 12.65 36.33
CA SER A 717 -33.75 12.77 37.33
C SER A 717 -33.60 11.55 38.29
N LEU A 718 -32.37 11.32 38.80
CA LEU A 718 -31.96 10.80 40.14
C LEU A 718 -32.15 9.32 40.61
N GLU A 719 -30.99 8.69 40.86
CA GLU A 719 -30.54 7.90 42.04
C GLU A 719 -31.28 6.68 42.64
N LYS A 720 -30.50 5.60 42.89
CA LYS A 720 -30.21 5.12 44.28
C LYS A 720 -28.99 4.18 44.41
N LEU A 721 -28.29 4.26 45.55
CA LEU A 721 -27.23 3.33 45.96
C LEU A 721 -27.78 2.05 46.63
N VAL A 722 -27.00 0.96 46.56
CA VAL A 722 -27.01 -0.13 47.55
C VAL A 722 -25.56 -0.43 47.97
N LYS A 723 -25.28 -0.48 49.29
CA LYS A 723 -24.01 -0.99 49.83
C LYS A 723 -24.14 -2.50 50.10
N VAL A 724 -23.16 -3.27 49.66
CA VAL A 724 -22.96 -4.66 50.09
C VAL A 724 -21.85 -4.71 51.15
N LYS A 725 -21.89 -5.71 52.02
CA LYS A 725 -21.04 -5.84 53.21
C LYS A 725 -19.84 -6.74 52.88
N ALA A 726 -18.62 -6.30 53.16
CA ALA A 726 -17.42 -7.11 52.93
C ALA A 726 -17.44 -8.39 53.79
N GLN A 727 -16.98 -9.50 53.20
CA GLN A 727 -16.83 -10.80 53.85
C GLN A 727 -15.35 -11.03 54.19
N ASN A 728 -15.07 -11.64 55.34
CA ASN A 728 -13.73 -11.62 55.92
C ASN A 728 -12.80 -12.66 55.26
N SER A 729 -12.05 -12.23 54.24
CA SER A 729 -11.06 -13.03 53.50
C SER A 729 -9.94 -13.57 54.41
N SER A 730 -9.41 -14.77 54.12
CA SER A 730 -8.21 -15.32 54.77
C SER A 730 -6.90 -15.00 54.02
N VAL A 731 -6.99 -14.24 52.92
CA VAL A 731 -5.90 -13.89 52.00
C VAL A 731 -5.67 -12.39 52.02
N SER A 732 -4.42 -11.98 52.25
CA SER A 732 -3.95 -10.58 52.30
C SER A 732 -3.09 -10.16 51.10
N THR A 733 -2.84 -11.08 50.16
CA THR A 733 -1.79 -10.94 49.14
C THR A 733 -2.20 -11.70 47.88
N ILE A 734 -2.02 -11.07 46.71
CA ILE A 734 -2.33 -11.66 45.40
C ILE A 734 -1.11 -11.57 44.46
N LEU A 735 -0.76 -12.65 43.78
CA LEU A 735 0.34 -12.70 42.83
C LEU A 735 -0.11 -13.26 41.49
N LEU A 736 0.24 -12.58 40.39
CA LEU A 736 -0.34 -12.80 39.07
C LEU A 736 0.75 -13.20 38.06
N PHE A 737 0.49 -14.23 37.25
CA PHE A 737 1.43 -14.76 36.26
C PHE A 737 0.70 -15.04 34.94
N GLY A 738 1.29 -14.70 33.80
CA GLY A 738 0.64 -14.98 32.52
C GLY A 738 0.87 -14.00 31.38
N ASP A 739 -0.17 -13.90 30.54
CA ASP A 739 -0.22 -13.13 29.29
C ASP A 739 -0.77 -11.70 29.50
N SER A 740 -1.39 -11.12 28.46
CA SER A 740 -1.91 -9.76 28.48
C SER A 740 -3.17 -9.58 29.34
N THR A 741 -3.89 -10.66 29.68
CA THR A 741 -5.07 -10.58 30.55
C THR A 741 -4.72 -10.25 32.01
N VAL A 742 -3.44 -10.38 32.38
CA VAL A 742 -2.90 -10.15 33.73
C VAL A 742 -1.69 -9.20 33.77
N ASP A 743 -1.30 -8.62 32.63
CA ASP A 743 -0.22 -7.61 32.57
C ASP A 743 -0.77 -6.24 33.01
N THR A 744 -0.29 -5.76 34.17
CA THR A 744 -0.65 -4.45 34.73
C THR A 744 0.34 -3.34 34.37
N GLY A 745 1.34 -3.63 33.52
CA GLY A 745 2.33 -2.68 33.01
C GLY A 745 3.79 -3.16 33.01
N ASN A 746 4.08 -4.45 33.19
CA ASN A 746 5.47 -4.95 33.14
C ASN A 746 6.11 -4.72 31.77
N ASN A 747 5.32 -4.85 30.69
CA ASN A 747 5.82 -4.65 29.34
C ASN A 747 6.28 -3.21 29.04
N ASN A 748 5.93 -2.24 29.89
CA ASN A 748 6.42 -0.85 29.81
C ASN A 748 7.95 -0.78 30.05
N TYR A 749 8.47 -1.69 30.87
CA TYR A 749 9.85 -1.72 31.32
C TYR A 749 10.79 -2.56 30.43
N ILE A 750 10.24 -3.42 29.56
CA ILE A 750 11.01 -4.28 28.63
C ILE A 750 10.88 -3.82 27.16
N LYS A 751 11.85 -4.13 26.30
CA LYS A 751 11.84 -3.74 24.88
C LYS A 751 10.91 -4.65 24.04
N THR A 752 9.60 -4.36 24.06
CA THR A 752 8.58 -5.07 23.27
C THR A 752 7.65 -4.12 22.51
N LEU A 753 6.94 -4.66 21.52
CA LEU A 753 5.82 -4.00 20.83
C LEU A 753 4.47 -4.19 21.57
N PHE A 754 4.36 -5.20 22.43
CA PHE A 754 3.16 -5.52 23.21
C PHE A 754 3.03 -4.58 24.41
N ARG A 755 2.59 -3.34 24.19
CA ARG A 755 2.46 -2.29 25.21
C ARG A 755 1.13 -1.55 25.10
N SER A 756 0.70 -0.96 26.21
CA SER A 756 -0.57 -0.25 26.37
C SER A 756 -0.45 0.96 27.32
N ASN A 757 0.77 1.50 27.50
CA ASN A 757 1.03 2.68 28.32
C ASN A 757 0.88 4.01 27.57
N PHE A 758 -0.15 4.10 26.73
CA PHE A 758 -0.48 5.28 25.94
C PHE A 758 -2.00 5.33 25.67
N SER A 759 -2.53 6.53 25.46
CA SER A 759 -3.92 6.72 25.02
C SER A 759 -4.17 5.95 23.71
N PRO A 760 -5.28 5.20 23.56
CA PRO A 760 -6.49 5.29 24.38
C PRO A 760 -6.63 4.24 25.51
N TYR A 761 -5.64 3.38 25.78
CA TYR A 761 -5.72 2.46 26.92
C TYR A 761 -5.81 3.24 28.25
N GLY A 762 -6.48 2.68 29.26
CA GLY A 762 -6.69 3.36 30.54
C GLY A 762 -7.56 4.62 30.49
N ARG A 763 -8.40 4.79 29.44
CA ARG A 763 -9.30 5.94 29.28
C ARG A 763 -10.29 6.08 30.43
N ASP A 764 -10.86 4.98 30.91
CA ASP A 764 -11.89 4.96 31.94
C ASP A 764 -11.30 4.62 33.32
N PHE A 765 -10.03 4.19 33.35
CA PHE A 765 -9.18 4.08 34.54
C PHE A 765 -8.98 5.42 35.27
N VAL A 766 -8.56 5.36 36.53
CA VAL A 766 -8.34 6.55 37.39
C VAL A 766 -7.40 7.55 36.72
N ASN A 767 -7.79 8.83 36.75
CA ASN A 767 -7.12 9.95 36.08
C ASN A 767 -6.90 9.75 34.56
N HIS A 768 -7.72 8.92 33.90
CA HIS A 768 -7.63 8.62 32.46
C HIS A 768 -6.23 8.17 32.02
N THR A 769 -5.52 7.46 32.91
CA THR A 769 -4.09 7.17 32.79
C THR A 769 -3.81 5.77 32.28
N ALA A 770 -3.12 5.68 31.14
CA ALA A 770 -2.70 4.44 30.51
C ALA A 770 -1.57 3.74 31.29
N THR A 771 -1.94 2.81 32.19
CA THR A 771 -0.97 2.11 33.06
C THR A 771 -0.17 0.99 32.37
N GLY A 772 -0.61 0.50 31.21
CA GLY A 772 -0.10 -0.75 30.62
C GLY A 772 -1.01 -1.96 30.84
N ARG A 773 -2.23 -1.74 31.35
CA ARG A 773 -3.36 -2.68 31.25
C ARG A 773 -3.90 -2.70 29.82
N PHE A 774 -4.26 -3.87 29.30
CA PHE A 774 -4.86 -4.02 27.97
C PHE A 774 -6.37 -3.78 27.95
N CYS A 775 -6.81 -2.71 28.62
CA CYS A 775 -8.22 -2.37 28.85
C CYS A 775 -8.44 -0.84 28.79
N ASP A 776 -9.69 -0.42 28.65
CA ASP A 776 -10.17 0.94 28.97
C ASP A 776 -10.02 1.29 30.46
N GLY A 777 -10.24 0.32 31.34
CA GLY A 777 -10.24 0.49 32.79
C GLY A 777 -9.52 -0.64 33.53
N LYS A 778 -10.10 -1.12 34.65
CA LYS A 778 -9.62 -2.28 35.40
C LYS A 778 -9.59 -3.54 34.55
N ILE A 779 -8.64 -4.43 34.85
CA ILE A 779 -8.62 -5.80 34.34
C ILE A 779 -9.11 -6.77 35.41
N LEU A 780 -9.25 -8.05 35.03
CA LEU A 780 -9.83 -9.09 35.87
C LEU A 780 -9.21 -9.18 37.27
N ASP A 781 -7.90 -9.00 37.38
CA ASP A 781 -7.17 -9.10 38.65
C ASP A 781 -7.45 -7.96 39.63
N ASP A 782 -7.72 -6.76 39.12
CA ASP A 782 -8.08 -5.61 39.97
C ASP A 782 -9.41 -5.88 40.68
N PHE A 783 -10.38 -6.46 39.96
CA PHE A 783 -11.66 -6.88 40.55
C PHE A 783 -11.51 -8.00 41.59
N ILE A 784 -10.60 -8.97 41.35
CA ILE A 784 -10.29 -10.03 42.33
C ILE A 784 -9.64 -9.42 43.58
N ALA A 785 -8.64 -8.53 43.41
CA ALA A 785 -7.93 -7.88 44.50
C ALA A 785 -8.82 -6.96 45.34
N GLU A 786 -9.73 -6.21 44.69
CA GLU A 786 -10.70 -5.32 45.34
C GLU A 786 -11.75 -6.12 46.13
N TYR A 787 -12.30 -7.17 45.53
CA TYR A 787 -13.30 -8.04 46.17
C TYR A 787 -12.77 -8.74 47.43
N LEU A 788 -11.51 -9.19 47.39
CA LEU A 788 -10.83 -9.78 48.54
C LEU A 788 -10.40 -8.75 49.59
N GLY A 789 -10.56 -7.45 49.32
CA GLY A 789 -10.16 -6.36 50.21
C GLY A 789 -8.65 -6.14 50.30
N ILE A 790 -7.88 -6.61 49.31
CA ILE A 790 -6.41 -6.58 49.30
C ILE A 790 -5.89 -5.23 48.82
N LYS A 791 -6.35 -4.79 47.63
CA LYS A 791 -6.04 -3.48 47.02
C LYS A 791 -6.97 -3.19 45.85
N GLU A 792 -7.16 -1.91 45.53
CA GLU A 792 -8.04 -1.47 44.43
C GLU A 792 -7.40 -1.65 43.03
N TYR A 793 -6.07 -1.66 42.96
CA TYR A 793 -5.29 -1.81 41.72
C TYR A 793 -4.02 -2.62 41.98
N VAL A 794 -3.73 -3.64 41.17
CA VAL A 794 -2.49 -4.43 41.31
C VAL A 794 -1.35 -3.81 40.48
N PRO A 795 -0.18 -3.47 41.07
CA PRO A 795 0.93 -2.89 40.32
C PRO A 795 1.79 -3.94 39.60
N PRO A 796 2.52 -3.55 38.52
CA PRO A 796 3.47 -4.42 37.84
C PRO A 796 4.79 -4.52 38.60
N TYR A 797 5.31 -5.73 38.79
CA TYR A 797 6.53 -6.01 39.56
C TYR A 797 7.78 -5.26 39.07
N LEU A 798 7.90 -4.99 37.76
CA LEU A 798 9.04 -4.27 37.19
C LEU A 798 9.04 -2.75 37.47
N ASP A 799 8.03 -2.22 38.15
CA ASP A 799 8.03 -0.81 38.56
C ASP A 799 9.09 -0.56 39.66
N PRO A 800 10.10 0.30 39.41
CA PRO A 800 11.19 0.54 40.34
C PRO A 800 10.80 1.42 41.54
N THR A 801 9.57 1.93 41.60
CA THR A 801 9.11 2.83 42.66
C THR A 801 8.40 2.11 43.82
N LEU A 802 8.09 0.82 43.68
CA LEU A 802 7.27 0.06 44.64
C LEU A 802 7.86 0.01 46.05
N SER A 803 7.02 0.33 47.02
CA SER A 803 7.28 0.14 48.44
C SER A 803 7.19 -1.34 48.86
N ILE A 804 7.78 -1.67 50.01
CA ILE A 804 7.68 -3.01 50.61
C ILE A 804 6.23 -3.36 50.97
N GLU A 805 5.39 -2.37 51.26
CA GLU A 805 3.96 -2.56 51.58
C GLU A 805 3.13 -2.91 50.35
N GLU A 806 3.40 -2.27 49.20
CA GLU A 806 2.82 -2.64 47.91
C GLU A 806 3.25 -4.05 47.48
N LEU A 807 4.53 -4.40 47.66
CA LEU A 807 5.02 -5.76 47.42
C LEU A 807 4.31 -6.77 48.33
N MET A 808 4.25 -6.55 49.64
CA MET A 808 3.61 -7.47 50.60
C MET A 808 2.12 -7.70 50.34
N SER A 809 1.41 -6.72 49.78
CA SER A 809 0.00 -6.82 49.40
C SER A 809 -0.20 -7.39 47.98
N GLY A 810 0.86 -7.51 47.16
CA GLY A 810 0.83 -8.27 45.90
C GLY A 810 1.14 -7.48 44.61
N VAL A 811 1.58 -8.19 43.58
CA VAL A 811 2.06 -7.64 42.29
C VAL A 811 1.70 -8.56 41.11
N SER A 812 1.70 -8.01 39.90
CA SER A 812 1.75 -8.83 38.68
C SER A 812 3.17 -9.07 38.20
N PHE A 813 3.47 -10.32 37.84
CA PHE A 813 4.62 -10.73 37.02
C PHE A 813 4.25 -10.96 35.55
N GLY A 814 2.96 -10.88 35.21
CA GLY A 814 2.41 -11.10 33.86
C GLY A 814 3.00 -10.19 32.79
N SER A 815 3.01 -10.65 31.54
CA SER A 815 3.69 -10.00 30.42
C SER A 815 2.97 -10.31 29.11
N ALA A 816 2.38 -9.31 28.48
CA ALA A 816 1.56 -9.49 27.27
C ALA A 816 2.30 -10.19 26.13
N GLY A 817 1.65 -11.15 25.46
CA GLY A 817 2.23 -11.97 24.38
C GLY A 817 2.98 -13.23 24.85
N THR A 818 2.66 -13.73 26.05
CA THR A 818 3.33 -14.87 26.69
C THR A 818 2.48 -16.14 26.63
N GLY A 819 3.12 -17.29 26.47
CA GLY A 819 2.48 -18.59 26.57
C GLY A 819 3.35 -19.64 27.27
N PHE A 820 2.79 -20.83 27.44
CA PHE A 820 3.47 -22.01 27.96
C PHE A 820 4.41 -22.64 26.92
N ASP A 821 4.15 -22.48 25.62
CA ASP A 821 5.10 -22.88 24.58
C ASP A 821 6.32 -21.95 24.60
N PRO A 822 7.56 -22.47 24.78
CA PRO A 822 8.76 -21.65 24.81
C PRO A 822 9.07 -20.86 23.53
N ILE A 823 8.37 -21.11 22.41
CA ILE A 823 8.45 -20.29 21.19
C ILE A 823 7.65 -18.98 21.34
N THR A 824 6.47 -19.00 21.97
CA THR A 824 5.53 -17.87 22.07
C THR A 824 6.17 -16.58 22.61
N PRO A 825 6.78 -16.54 23.80
CA PRO A 825 7.43 -15.33 24.30
C PRO A 825 8.72 -14.96 23.54
N ARG A 826 9.36 -15.91 22.83
CA ARG A 826 10.55 -15.65 22.01
C ARG A 826 10.22 -14.93 20.71
N THR A 827 9.12 -15.30 20.04
CA THR A 827 8.64 -14.60 18.84
C THR A 827 8.12 -13.20 19.16
N SER A 828 7.54 -13.01 20.35
CA SER A 828 7.00 -11.72 20.82
C SER A 828 8.04 -10.81 21.50
N ASN A 829 9.20 -11.35 21.89
CA ASN A 829 10.27 -10.70 22.67
C ASN A 829 9.79 -10.13 24.02
N VAL A 830 9.19 -11.00 24.84
CA VAL A 830 8.53 -10.68 26.13
C VAL A 830 8.94 -11.67 27.24
N LEU A 831 8.45 -11.49 28.48
CA LEU A 831 8.87 -12.31 29.62
C LEU A 831 8.17 -13.67 29.62
N SER A 832 8.88 -14.71 29.19
CA SER A 832 8.41 -16.09 29.29
C SER A 832 8.05 -16.46 30.74
N LEU A 833 7.10 -17.37 30.94
CA LEU A 833 6.70 -17.82 32.29
C LEU A 833 7.89 -18.25 33.19
N PRO A 834 8.95 -18.93 32.70
CA PRO A 834 10.18 -19.16 33.47
C PRO A 834 10.89 -17.88 33.95
N GLN A 835 10.85 -16.78 33.19
CA GLN A 835 11.38 -15.47 33.61
C GLN A 835 10.44 -14.77 34.60
N GLN A 836 9.12 -14.95 34.48
CA GLN A 836 8.17 -14.47 35.49
C GLN A 836 8.35 -15.20 36.83
N LEU A 837 8.65 -16.50 36.79
CA LEU A 837 9.02 -17.32 37.95
C LEU A 837 10.37 -16.91 38.56
N GLU A 838 11.35 -16.49 37.75
CA GLU A 838 12.62 -15.94 38.25
C GLU A 838 12.42 -14.56 38.91
N ASN A 839 11.59 -13.70 38.32
CA ASN A 839 11.15 -12.44 38.95
C ASN A 839 10.46 -12.70 40.30
N PHE A 840 9.68 -13.78 40.43
CA PHE A 840 9.05 -14.18 41.68
C PHE A 840 10.07 -14.65 42.75
N LYS A 841 11.14 -15.36 42.35
CA LYS A 841 12.26 -15.70 43.25
C LYS A 841 13.01 -14.46 43.72
N GLU A 842 13.21 -13.48 42.84
CA GLU A 842 13.79 -12.19 43.20
C GLU A 842 12.86 -11.41 44.16
N TYR A 843 11.55 -11.42 43.94
CA TYR A 843 10.54 -10.87 44.86
C TYR A 843 10.58 -11.54 46.25
N GLN A 844 10.64 -12.87 46.31
CA GLN A 844 10.78 -13.61 47.55
C GLN A 844 12.06 -13.21 48.29
N ALA A 845 13.20 -13.09 47.59
CA ALA A 845 14.46 -12.64 48.18
C ALA A 845 14.39 -11.18 48.69
N LYS A 846 13.79 -10.27 47.91
CA LYS A 846 13.56 -8.85 48.30
C LYS A 846 12.76 -8.74 49.58
N LEU A 847 11.66 -9.49 49.71
CA LEU A 847 10.85 -9.50 50.93
C LEU A 847 11.53 -10.24 52.08
N GLN A 848 12.17 -11.39 51.84
CA GLN A 848 12.91 -12.14 52.86
C GLN A 848 13.97 -11.27 53.56
N ALA A 849 14.67 -10.42 52.80
CA ALA A 849 15.64 -9.46 53.32
C ALA A 849 15.04 -8.30 54.15
N LYS A 850 13.71 -8.18 54.23
CA LYS A 850 12.99 -7.12 54.96
C LYS A 850 12.12 -7.67 56.10
N ILE A 851 11.39 -8.75 55.89
CA ILE A 851 10.45 -9.34 56.87
C ILE A 851 10.93 -10.64 57.51
N GLY A 852 12.00 -11.25 56.99
CA GLY A 852 12.58 -12.50 57.50
C GLY A 852 11.95 -13.77 56.91
N ASN A 853 12.68 -14.88 57.04
CA ASN A 853 12.40 -16.18 56.41
C ASN A 853 11.06 -16.80 56.82
N GLU A 854 10.66 -16.65 58.09
CA GLU A 854 9.39 -17.22 58.58
C GLU A 854 8.19 -16.43 58.05
N LYS A 855 8.24 -15.09 58.11
CA LYS A 855 7.15 -14.23 57.62
C LYS A 855 6.96 -14.30 56.11
N ILE A 856 8.01 -14.43 55.31
CA ILE A 856 7.84 -14.62 53.86
C ILE A 856 7.21 -15.99 53.54
N LYS A 857 7.53 -17.05 54.30
CA LYS A 857 6.87 -18.35 54.13
C LYS A 857 5.39 -18.29 54.51
N GLU A 858 5.07 -17.62 55.62
CA GLU A 858 3.68 -17.39 56.03
C GLU A 858 2.90 -16.57 54.99
N LEU A 859 3.51 -15.51 54.45
CA LEU A 859 2.93 -14.66 53.41
C LEU A 859 2.64 -15.47 52.14
N ILE A 860 3.64 -16.20 51.63
CA ILE A 860 3.52 -17.01 50.41
C ILE A 860 2.51 -18.16 50.58
N ASN A 861 2.49 -18.83 51.74
CA ASN A 861 1.51 -19.87 52.05
C ASN A 861 0.07 -19.32 52.09
N ASN A 862 -0.11 -18.06 52.52
CA ASN A 862 -1.42 -17.41 52.56
C ASN A 862 -1.79 -16.63 51.29
N THR A 863 -0.88 -16.47 50.33
CA THR A 863 -1.09 -15.74 49.08
C THR A 863 -2.01 -16.50 48.11
N LEU A 864 -2.90 -15.77 47.42
CA LEU A 864 -3.61 -16.27 46.24
C LEU A 864 -2.76 -16.04 44.99
N PHE A 865 -2.47 -17.11 44.26
CA PHE A 865 -1.79 -17.08 42.98
C PHE A 865 -2.83 -17.17 41.86
N ILE A 866 -2.77 -16.29 40.87
CA ILE A 866 -3.57 -16.39 39.63
C ILE A 866 -2.61 -16.66 38.46
N VAL A 867 -2.94 -17.65 37.62
CA VAL A 867 -2.23 -17.93 36.37
C VAL A 867 -3.20 -17.88 35.19
N SER A 868 -2.90 -17.05 34.19
CA SER A 868 -3.70 -16.92 32.96
C SER A 868 -2.79 -16.83 31.74
N ALA A 869 -2.67 -17.91 30.98
CA ALA A 869 -1.84 -17.94 29.78
C ALA A 869 -2.33 -18.99 28.76
N GLY A 870 -1.74 -18.96 27.57
CA GLY A 870 -1.92 -20.00 26.55
C GLY A 870 -2.90 -19.63 25.44
N THR A 871 -3.62 -18.51 25.56
CA THR A 871 -4.41 -17.97 24.44
C THR A 871 -3.51 -17.73 23.23
N ASP A 872 -2.32 -17.16 23.45
CA ASP A 872 -1.28 -16.98 22.43
C ASP A 872 -0.72 -18.31 21.86
N ASP A 873 -0.55 -19.36 22.68
CA ASP A 873 0.00 -20.65 22.22
C ASP A 873 -0.88 -21.30 21.16
N PHE A 874 -2.20 -21.28 21.37
CA PHE A 874 -3.15 -21.78 20.38
C PHE A 874 -3.35 -20.76 19.28
N LEU A 875 -3.81 -19.55 19.61
CA LEU A 875 -4.20 -18.54 18.62
C LEU A 875 -3.03 -18.16 17.72
N ALA A 876 -1.91 -17.71 18.27
CA ALA A 876 -0.77 -17.25 17.48
C ALA A 876 0.05 -18.42 16.91
N ASN A 877 0.50 -19.36 17.74
CA ASN A 877 1.54 -20.35 17.35
C ASN A 877 1.03 -21.70 16.80
N TYR A 878 -0.27 -21.97 16.89
CA TYR A 878 -0.91 -23.10 16.21
C TYR A 878 -1.91 -22.67 15.15
N TYR A 879 -2.67 -21.58 15.36
CA TYR A 879 -3.78 -21.22 14.48
C TYR A 879 -3.46 -20.15 13.42
N VAL A 880 -2.84 -19.03 13.78
CA VAL A 880 -2.44 -17.94 12.87
C VAL A 880 -1.14 -18.29 12.13
N LEU A 881 -0.05 -18.54 12.87
CA LEU A 881 1.24 -18.96 12.34
C LEU A 881 1.32 -20.50 12.51
N PRO A 882 1.37 -21.29 11.42
CA PRO A 882 1.24 -22.76 11.50
C PRO A 882 2.49 -23.49 12.01
N ILE A 883 3.34 -22.83 12.80
CA ILE A 883 4.65 -23.31 13.27
C ILE A 883 4.54 -24.68 13.96
N ARG A 884 3.50 -24.87 14.79
CA ARG A 884 3.29 -26.12 15.53
C ARG A 884 2.45 -27.17 14.81
N ARG A 885 1.60 -26.79 13.85
CA ARG A 885 0.79 -27.73 13.03
C ARG A 885 1.62 -28.73 12.23
N LEU A 886 2.85 -28.35 11.84
CA LEU A 886 3.75 -29.21 11.08
C LEU A 886 4.39 -30.31 11.94
N ASN A 887 4.42 -30.13 13.28
CA ASN A 887 5.07 -31.04 14.22
C ASN A 887 4.07 -31.77 15.14
N TYR A 888 2.84 -31.25 15.27
CA TYR A 888 1.81 -31.76 16.17
C TYR A 888 0.43 -31.73 15.51
N THR A 889 -0.36 -32.78 15.74
CA THR A 889 -1.82 -32.69 15.58
C THR A 889 -2.38 -31.86 16.74
N ILE A 890 -3.60 -31.32 16.62
CA ILE A 890 -4.12 -30.43 17.69
C ILE A 890 -4.22 -31.15 19.04
N SER A 891 -4.56 -32.44 19.05
CA SER A 891 -4.57 -33.26 20.27
C SER A 891 -3.17 -33.42 20.87
N SER A 892 -2.13 -33.70 20.06
CA SER A 892 -0.77 -33.79 20.59
C SER A 892 -0.18 -32.43 20.98
N TYR A 893 -0.63 -31.34 20.37
CA TYR A 893 -0.28 -29.98 20.78
C TYR A 893 -0.94 -29.57 22.10
N MET A 894 -2.24 -29.86 22.29
CA MET A 894 -2.92 -29.65 23.58
C MET A 894 -2.19 -30.37 24.72
N ASN A 895 -1.78 -31.62 24.49
CA ASN A 895 -1.00 -32.38 25.49
C ASN A 895 0.40 -31.77 25.74
N PHE A 896 1.08 -31.23 24.71
CA PHE A 896 2.35 -30.53 24.87
C PHE A 896 2.20 -29.23 25.67
N VAL A 897 1.23 -28.38 25.32
CA VAL A 897 0.95 -27.12 26.05
C VAL A 897 0.56 -27.42 27.50
N LEU A 898 -0.24 -28.46 27.75
CA LEU A 898 -0.60 -28.93 29.08
C LEU A 898 0.63 -29.41 29.88
N GLN A 899 1.55 -30.15 29.26
CA GLN A 899 2.80 -30.58 29.89
C GLN A 899 3.70 -29.39 30.27
N GLN A 900 3.70 -28.32 29.46
CA GLN A 900 4.40 -27.08 29.77
C GLN A 900 3.71 -26.29 30.90
N ALA A 901 2.38 -26.22 30.89
CA ALA A 901 1.60 -25.60 31.97
C ALA A 901 1.80 -26.29 33.31
N ARG A 902 1.79 -27.64 33.34
CA ARG A 902 2.10 -28.45 34.53
C ARG A 902 3.45 -28.09 35.16
N GLN A 903 4.49 -27.82 34.36
CA GLN A 903 5.81 -27.42 34.88
C GLN A 903 5.74 -26.07 35.61
N VAL A 904 4.99 -25.11 35.08
CA VAL A 904 4.78 -23.79 35.70
C VAL A 904 4.02 -23.91 37.01
N TYR A 905 2.94 -24.71 37.05
CA TYR A 905 2.18 -24.95 38.27
C TYR A 905 3.00 -25.72 39.33
N GLN A 906 3.83 -26.68 38.91
CA GLN A 906 4.71 -27.41 39.82
C GLN A 906 5.78 -26.49 40.43
N GLU A 907 6.43 -25.65 39.64
CA GLU A 907 7.40 -24.67 40.15
C GLU A 907 6.75 -23.72 41.18
N LEU A 908 5.51 -23.25 40.94
CA LEU A 908 4.78 -22.44 41.94
C LEU A 908 4.55 -23.21 43.25
N LEU A 909 4.15 -24.47 43.19
CA LEU A 909 3.98 -25.33 44.37
C LEU A 909 5.31 -25.55 45.10
N ASP A 910 6.40 -25.74 44.37
CA ASP A 910 7.74 -25.97 44.91
C ASP A 910 8.32 -24.69 45.54
N GLN A 911 8.02 -23.52 44.98
CA GLN A 911 8.29 -22.20 45.59
C GLN A 911 7.30 -21.80 46.70
N GLY A 912 6.37 -22.69 47.07
CA GLY A 912 5.55 -22.59 48.28
C GLY A 912 4.10 -22.11 48.11
N ALA A 913 3.62 -21.89 46.88
CA ALA A 913 2.23 -21.51 46.64
C ALA A 913 1.24 -22.59 47.13
N ARG A 914 0.16 -22.21 47.82
CA ARG A 914 -0.86 -23.16 48.32
C ARG A 914 -2.32 -22.84 47.96
N ARG A 915 -2.57 -21.68 47.35
CA ARG A 915 -3.86 -21.29 46.77
C ARG A 915 -3.61 -20.81 45.34
N ILE A 916 -3.98 -21.60 44.34
CA ILE A 916 -3.68 -21.33 42.92
C ILE A 916 -4.98 -21.37 42.10
N GLY A 917 -5.44 -20.21 41.65
CA GLY A 917 -6.45 -20.07 40.61
C GLY A 917 -5.81 -20.13 39.22
N VAL A 918 -6.31 -20.99 38.36
CA VAL A 918 -5.85 -21.12 36.97
C VAL A 918 -6.99 -20.80 36.03
N VAL A 919 -6.82 -19.73 35.25
CA VAL A 919 -7.80 -19.23 34.29
C VAL A 919 -7.79 -20.10 33.03
N GLY A 920 -8.96 -20.58 32.63
CA GLY A 920 -9.13 -21.32 31.37
C GLY A 920 -8.95 -20.45 30.12
N LEU A 921 -8.81 -21.09 28.96
CA LEU A 921 -8.86 -20.39 27.69
C LEU A 921 -10.26 -19.80 27.44
N PRO A 922 -10.39 -18.58 26.92
CA PRO A 922 -11.67 -18.04 26.45
C PRO A 922 -12.21 -18.83 25.24
N PRO A 923 -13.46 -18.60 24.79
CA PRO A 923 -13.92 -19.08 23.49
C PRO A 923 -13.10 -18.42 22.36
N ILE A 924 -11.95 -18.99 22.01
CA ILE A 924 -11.00 -18.41 21.05
C ILE A 924 -11.67 -18.06 19.71
N GLY A 925 -12.63 -18.88 19.25
CA GLY A 925 -13.40 -18.61 18.04
C GLY A 925 -14.39 -17.44 18.11
N CYS A 926 -14.68 -16.90 19.30
CA CYS A 926 -15.49 -15.69 19.50
C CYS A 926 -14.65 -14.40 19.59
N LEU A 927 -13.32 -14.51 19.73
CA LEU A 927 -12.46 -13.33 19.83
C LEU A 927 -12.50 -12.51 18.52
N PRO A 928 -12.60 -11.16 18.56
CA PRO A 928 -12.76 -10.34 17.36
C PRO A 928 -11.66 -10.54 16.32
N ILE A 929 -10.42 -10.79 16.76
CA ILE A 929 -9.29 -11.17 15.89
C ILE A 929 -9.51 -12.52 15.22
N ALA A 930 -9.86 -13.58 15.95
CA ALA A 930 -10.04 -14.93 15.41
C ALA A 930 -11.20 -14.99 14.41
N ILE A 931 -12.30 -14.28 14.70
CA ILE A 931 -13.40 -14.06 13.77
C ILE A 931 -12.89 -13.41 12.48
N THR A 932 -12.01 -12.40 12.57
CA THR A 932 -11.49 -11.72 11.38
C THR A 932 -10.50 -12.58 10.59
N VAL A 933 -9.53 -13.23 11.26
CA VAL A 933 -8.50 -14.07 10.62
C VAL A 933 -9.13 -15.27 9.91
N PHE A 934 -9.96 -16.04 10.61
CA PHE A 934 -10.31 -17.40 10.16
C PHE A 934 -11.64 -17.50 9.41
N SER A 935 -12.35 -16.39 9.16
CA SER A 935 -13.61 -16.42 8.41
C SER A 935 -13.60 -15.77 7.02
N GLY A 936 -12.58 -14.98 6.65
CA GLY A 936 -12.59 -14.27 5.37
C GLY A 936 -13.89 -13.46 5.17
N ILE A 937 -14.42 -13.32 3.95
CA ILE A 937 -15.75 -12.68 3.75
C ILE A 937 -16.91 -13.55 4.30
N THR A 938 -16.76 -14.87 4.41
CA THR A 938 -17.88 -15.84 4.44
C THR A 938 -18.77 -15.76 5.68
N ASN A 939 -18.32 -15.10 6.75
CA ASN A 939 -19.12 -14.82 7.95
C ASN A 939 -19.39 -13.30 8.08
N PRO A 940 -20.33 -12.71 7.32
CA PRO A 940 -20.63 -11.27 7.36
C PRO A 940 -21.26 -10.81 8.68
N GLN A 941 -21.93 -11.72 9.40
CA GLN A 941 -22.53 -11.44 10.70
C GLN A 941 -21.50 -11.38 11.85
N ARG A 942 -20.23 -11.79 11.59
CA ARG A 942 -19.18 -11.91 12.61
C ARG A 942 -19.61 -12.80 13.80
N ASN A 943 -20.24 -13.94 13.49
CA ASN A 943 -20.58 -14.97 14.46
C ASN A 943 -19.32 -15.67 15.01
N CYS A 944 -19.40 -16.27 16.20
CA CYS A 944 -18.35 -17.13 16.73
C CYS A 944 -18.03 -18.32 15.81
N LEU A 945 -16.76 -18.75 15.80
CA LEU A 945 -16.24 -19.83 14.98
C LEU A 945 -16.01 -21.09 15.82
N GLU A 946 -17.04 -21.92 15.95
CA GLU A 946 -17.06 -23.11 16.82
C GLU A 946 -15.85 -24.05 16.64
N LYS A 947 -15.32 -24.19 15.41
CA LYS A 947 -14.09 -24.98 15.12
C LYS A 947 -12.86 -24.59 15.96
N TYR A 948 -12.82 -23.36 16.46
CA TYR A 948 -11.72 -22.85 17.28
C TYR A 948 -12.12 -22.71 18.75
N SER A 949 -13.38 -22.39 19.04
CA SER A 949 -13.90 -22.38 20.41
C SER A 949 -13.97 -23.79 21.02
N SER A 950 -14.32 -24.82 20.23
CA SER A 950 -14.34 -26.22 20.70
C SER A 950 -12.97 -26.69 21.18
N VAL A 951 -11.88 -26.23 20.56
CA VAL A 951 -10.50 -26.60 20.94
C VAL A 951 -10.07 -25.94 22.25
N ALA A 952 -10.53 -24.71 22.51
CA ALA A 952 -10.38 -24.11 23.83
C ALA A 952 -11.17 -24.90 24.89
N ARG A 953 -12.40 -25.33 24.56
CA ARG A 953 -13.26 -26.17 25.41
C ARG A 953 -12.60 -27.53 25.72
N ASP A 954 -12.03 -28.20 24.71
CA ASP A 954 -11.31 -29.47 24.82
C ASP A 954 -10.05 -29.33 25.70
N TYR A 955 -9.24 -28.29 25.47
CA TYR A 955 -8.05 -28.02 26.28
C TYR A 955 -8.43 -27.69 27.74
N ASN A 956 -9.45 -26.87 27.96
CA ASN A 956 -9.94 -26.55 29.31
C ASN A 956 -10.41 -27.80 30.06
N GLN A 957 -11.02 -28.76 29.37
CA GLN A 957 -11.39 -30.04 29.97
C GLN A 957 -10.18 -30.89 30.36
N LEU A 958 -9.11 -30.90 29.55
CA LEU A 958 -7.84 -31.55 29.91
C LEU A 958 -7.17 -30.85 31.10
N LEU A 959 -7.10 -29.51 31.07
CA LEU A 959 -6.55 -28.67 32.13
C LEU A 959 -7.27 -28.88 33.47
N GLN A 960 -8.61 -28.88 33.49
CA GLN A 960 -9.39 -29.18 34.69
C GLN A 960 -9.06 -30.54 35.31
N ASN A 961 -8.73 -31.55 34.49
CA ASN A 961 -8.39 -32.89 34.98
C ASN A 961 -6.96 -32.92 35.55
N GLU A 962 -6.02 -32.25 34.90
CA GLU A 962 -4.64 -32.09 35.39
C GLU A 962 -4.60 -31.30 36.71
N LEU A 963 -5.33 -30.19 36.82
CA LEU A 963 -5.40 -29.38 38.05
C LEU A 963 -5.97 -30.17 39.23
N LYS A 964 -7.02 -30.99 39.00
CA LYS A 964 -7.56 -31.91 40.02
C LYS A 964 -6.52 -32.95 40.46
N ALA A 965 -5.74 -33.49 39.52
CA ALA A 965 -4.65 -34.42 39.84
C ALA A 965 -3.52 -33.74 40.64
N MET A 966 -3.16 -32.50 40.29
CA MET A 966 -2.16 -31.72 41.03
C MET A 966 -2.65 -31.32 42.43
N GLN A 967 -3.93 -30.97 42.59
CA GLN A 967 -4.57 -30.73 43.89
C GLN A 967 -4.48 -31.96 44.79
N LEU A 968 -4.90 -33.12 44.26
CA LEU A 968 -4.83 -34.41 44.99
C LEU A 968 -3.40 -34.83 45.34
N ALA A 969 -2.41 -34.52 44.50
CA ALA A 969 -1.01 -34.89 44.71
C ALA A 969 -0.26 -33.96 45.67
N SER A 970 -0.63 -32.67 45.74
CA SER A 970 0.07 -31.64 46.53
C SER A 970 -0.61 -31.27 47.84
N GLY A 971 -1.92 -31.49 47.96
CA GLY A 971 -2.73 -30.97 49.07
C GLY A 971 -2.93 -29.45 49.04
N ALA A 972 -2.47 -28.75 47.99
CA ALA A 972 -2.74 -27.33 47.78
C ALA A 972 -4.17 -27.13 47.24
N ASN A 973 -4.77 -25.97 47.52
CA ASN A 973 -6.04 -25.58 46.92
C ASN A 973 -5.77 -25.05 45.50
N ILE A 974 -6.07 -25.87 44.47
CA ILE A 974 -5.85 -25.53 43.06
C ILE A 974 -7.19 -25.57 42.35
N GLY A 975 -7.61 -24.43 41.80
CA GLY A 975 -8.95 -24.23 41.25
C GLY A 975 -8.90 -23.78 39.79
N TYR A 976 -9.80 -24.32 38.97
CA TYR A 976 -10.04 -23.83 37.62
C TYR A 976 -11.03 -22.65 37.66
N ILE A 977 -10.64 -21.53 37.06
CA ILE A 977 -11.47 -20.32 36.91
C ILE A 977 -12.01 -20.32 35.48
N ASP A 978 -13.34 -20.44 35.32
CA ASP A 978 -13.94 -20.42 33.99
C ASP A 978 -14.16 -18.99 33.49
N VAL A 979 -13.45 -18.65 32.41
CA VAL A 979 -13.75 -17.48 31.56
C VAL A 979 -14.35 -17.91 30.22
N TYR A 980 -14.47 -19.21 29.95
CA TYR A 980 -15.03 -19.71 28.70
C TYR A 980 -16.52 -19.40 28.61
N GLY A 981 -17.32 -19.96 29.53
CA GLY A 981 -18.77 -19.82 29.55
C GLY A 981 -19.24 -18.37 29.69
N PRO A 982 -18.68 -17.57 30.62
CA PRO A 982 -19.09 -16.17 30.81
C PRO A 982 -18.86 -15.28 29.58
N LEU A 983 -17.74 -15.45 28.87
CA LEU A 983 -17.48 -14.71 27.64
C LEU A 983 -18.28 -15.26 26.45
N GLU A 984 -18.62 -16.55 26.42
CA GLU A 984 -19.56 -17.11 25.45
C GLU A 984 -20.99 -16.55 25.67
N ASP A 985 -21.46 -16.47 26.91
CA ASP A 985 -22.76 -15.85 27.30
C ASP A 985 -22.84 -14.37 26.84
N LEU A 986 -21.75 -13.60 27.03
CA LEU A 986 -21.62 -12.22 26.58
C LEU A 986 -21.63 -12.11 25.04
N THR A 987 -20.85 -12.94 24.36
CA THR A 987 -20.73 -12.91 22.89
C THR A 987 -21.94 -13.47 22.16
N LEU A 988 -22.79 -14.25 22.84
CA LEU A 988 -24.10 -14.72 22.35
C LEU A 988 -25.27 -13.77 22.67
N GLY A 989 -25.01 -12.61 23.28
CA GLY A 989 -25.89 -11.42 23.24
C GLY A 989 -27.30 -11.58 23.81
N ARG A 990 -27.52 -12.45 24.81
CA ARG A 990 -28.87 -12.85 25.28
C ARG A 990 -29.22 -12.49 26.73
N LYS A 991 -28.36 -11.77 27.46
CA LYS A 991 -28.52 -11.58 28.92
C LYS A 991 -28.05 -10.25 29.50
N TYR A 992 -27.22 -9.47 28.77
CA TYR A 992 -26.58 -8.26 29.28
C TYR A 992 -26.63 -7.14 28.24
N ASP A 993 -26.75 -5.89 28.68
CA ASP A 993 -26.91 -4.71 27.82
C ASP A 993 -25.61 -4.34 27.09
N PHE A 994 -25.32 -5.03 25.98
CA PHE A 994 -24.27 -4.70 25.02
C PHE A 994 -24.82 -4.77 23.59
N ASP A 995 -24.58 -3.74 22.79
CA ASP A 995 -24.97 -3.69 21.38
C ASP A 995 -23.95 -4.34 20.44
N VAL A 996 -22.67 -4.37 20.84
CA VAL A 996 -21.55 -4.77 19.98
C VAL A 996 -20.70 -5.84 20.66
N VAL A 997 -21.00 -7.10 20.32
CA VAL A 997 -20.46 -8.28 21.01
C VAL A 997 -19.31 -8.98 20.25
N ASN A 998 -18.88 -8.47 19.09
CA ASN A 998 -17.96 -9.17 18.18
C ASN A 998 -16.90 -8.26 17.49
N ARG A 999 -16.64 -7.09 18.06
CA ARG A 999 -15.71 -6.04 17.60
C ARG A 999 -15.11 -5.33 18.81
N GLY A 1000 -13.93 -4.73 18.66
CA GLY A 1000 -13.37 -3.83 19.68
C GLY A 1000 -14.06 -2.47 19.65
N CYS A 1001 -14.21 -1.83 20.82
CA CYS A 1001 -14.57 -0.41 20.88
C CYS A 1001 -13.47 0.46 20.26
N CYS A 1002 -12.22 0.13 20.56
CA CYS A 1002 -11.04 0.75 20.02
C CYS A 1002 -10.44 -0.17 18.95
N GLY A 1003 -10.22 0.36 17.75
CA GLY A 1003 -9.83 -0.43 16.57
C GLY A 1003 -10.47 0.10 15.29
N THR A 1004 -10.60 -0.75 14.28
CA THR A 1004 -11.30 -0.39 13.03
C THR A 1004 -12.79 -0.72 13.09
N GLY A 1005 -13.21 -1.58 14.02
CA GLY A 1005 -14.59 -2.06 14.15
C GLY A 1005 -15.07 -2.91 12.97
N LEU A 1006 -14.18 -3.29 12.04
CA LEU A 1006 -14.50 -4.07 10.84
C LEU A 1006 -13.46 -5.18 10.60
N THR A 1007 -12.18 -4.83 10.72
CA THR A 1007 -11.03 -5.71 10.53
C THR A 1007 -10.10 -5.64 11.75
N GLU A 1008 -10.29 -6.57 12.68
CA GLU A 1008 -9.65 -6.58 14.00
C GLU A 1008 -8.30 -7.32 13.95
N VAL A 1009 -7.38 -6.81 13.13
CA VAL A 1009 -6.18 -7.53 12.66
C VAL A 1009 -4.90 -6.69 12.67
N SER A 1010 -4.99 -5.43 13.10
CA SER A 1010 -3.81 -4.64 13.41
C SER A 1010 -3.14 -5.15 14.70
N VAL A 1011 -1.95 -4.62 14.99
CA VAL A 1011 -1.49 -4.54 16.38
C VAL A 1011 -2.59 -3.88 17.22
N LEU A 1012 -2.57 -4.23 18.51
CA LEU A 1012 -3.21 -3.57 19.67
C LEU A 1012 -3.48 -2.07 19.48
N CYS A 1013 -4.47 -1.55 20.20
CA CYS A 1013 -4.86 -0.15 20.13
C CYS A 1013 -3.67 0.81 20.21
N ASN A 1014 -3.76 1.95 19.54
CA ASN A 1014 -2.68 2.92 19.45
C ASN A 1014 -3.25 4.36 19.40
N PRO A 1015 -2.43 5.41 19.56
CA PRO A 1015 -2.92 6.80 19.63
C PRO A 1015 -3.62 7.34 18.36
N LEU A 1016 -3.63 6.58 17.26
CA LEU A 1016 -4.34 6.89 16.01
C LEU A 1016 -5.54 5.95 15.75
N SER A 1017 -5.81 4.99 16.64
CA SER A 1017 -7.00 4.13 16.55
C SER A 1017 -8.28 4.97 16.70
N LEU A 1018 -9.31 4.63 15.92
CA LEU A 1018 -10.66 5.08 16.22
C LEU A 1018 -11.12 4.43 17.53
N VAL A 1019 -11.85 5.20 18.34
CA VAL A 1019 -12.40 4.74 19.63
C VAL A 1019 -13.89 5.03 19.64
N CYS A 1020 -14.69 4.04 20.04
CA CYS A 1020 -16.13 4.19 20.17
C CYS A 1020 -16.49 5.23 21.25
N ARG A 1021 -17.59 5.96 21.02
CA ARG A 1021 -18.03 7.05 21.91
C ARG A 1021 -18.52 6.59 23.29
N ASP A 1022 -18.88 5.32 23.41
CA ASP A 1022 -19.39 4.72 24.64
C ASP A 1022 -18.95 3.25 24.69
N VAL A 1023 -18.01 2.96 25.59
CA VAL A 1023 -17.42 1.61 25.76
C VAL A 1023 -18.45 0.64 26.33
N ASN A 1024 -19.41 1.11 27.14
CA ASN A 1024 -20.36 0.23 27.82
C ASN A 1024 -21.29 -0.52 26.86
N ARG A 1025 -21.31 -0.14 25.58
CA ARG A 1025 -22.07 -0.80 24.51
C ARG A 1025 -21.31 -1.94 23.83
N TYR A 1026 -20.02 -2.10 24.11
CA TYR A 1026 -19.14 -3.10 23.50
C TYR A 1026 -18.75 -4.17 24.53
N VAL A 1027 -18.57 -5.42 24.12
CA VAL A 1027 -18.00 -6.48 25.00
C VAL A 1027 -16.47 -6.41 25.03
N PHE A 1028 -15.84 -6.07 23.91
CA PHE A 1028 -14.39 -6.00 23.78
C PHE A 1028 -13.91 -4.55 23.73
N TRP A 1029 -12.82 -4.27 24.43
CA TRP A 1029 -12.08 -3.03 24.30
C TRP A 1029 -11.32 -2.97 22.97
N ASP A 1030 -10.57 -4.02 22.64
CA ASP A 1030 -9.79 -4.13 21.40
C ASP A 1030 -10.08 -5.42 20.61
N ALA A 1031 -9.14 -5.86 19.76
CA ALA A 1031 -9.28 -7.06 18.94
C ALA A 1031 -9.28 -8.39 19.73
N ILE A 1032 -8.87 -8.37 21.00
CA ILE A 1032 -8.67 -9.55 21.86
C ILE A 1032 -9.36 -9.34 23.23
N HIS A 1033 -9.14 -8.20 23.86
CA HIS A 1033 -9.42 -8.00 25.29
C HIS A 1033 -10.85 -7.51 25.55
N PRO A 1034 -11.57 -8.09 26.54
CA PRO A 1034 -12.78 -7.50 27.11
C PRO A 1034 -12.58 -6.05 27.57
N ASN A 1035 -13.67 -5.29 27.69
CA ASN A 1035 -13.66 -3.98 28.38
C ASN A 1035 -13.86 -4.12 29.90
N GLU A 1036 -13.73 -3.03 30.65
CA GLU A 1036 -13.87 -3.03 32.11
C GLU A 1036 -15.23 -3.59 32.57
N LYS A 1037 -16.32 -3.16 31.91
CA LYS A 1037 -17.69 -3.65 32.17
C LYS A 1037 -17.85 -5.15 31.91
N ALA A 1038 -17.24 -5.69 30.86
CA ALA A 1038 -17.25 -7.12 30.59
C ALA A 1038 -16.36 -7.89 31.57
N TYR A 1039 -15.21 -7.33 31.99
CA TYR A 1039 -14.37 -7.92 33.04
C TYR A 1039 -15.09 -8.02 34.39
N ASP A 1040 -15.87 -7.01 34.82
CA ASP A 1040 -16.71 -7.11 36.03
C ASP A 1040 -17.79 -8.20 35.87
N LEU A 1041 -18.50 -8.28 34.75
CA LEU A 1041 -19.52 -9.30 34.52
C LEU A 1041 -18.93 -10.73 34.44
N ILE A 1042 -17.74 -10.88 33.86
CA ILE A 1042 -16.98 -12.14 33.87
C ILE A 1042 -16.56 -12.48 35.30
N PHE A 1043 -16.01 -11.53 36.05
CA PHE A 1043 -15.62 -11.71 37.44
C PHE A 1043 -16.80 -12.12 38.33
N GLN A 1044 -17.94 -11.43 38.21
CA GLN A 1044 -19.18 -11.74 38.95
C GLN A 1044 -19.62 -13.20 38.79
N SER A 1045 -19.41 -13.79 37.61
CA SER A 1045 -19.80 -15.17 37.33
C SER A 1045 -18.98 -16.21 38.10
N PHE A 1046 -17.69 -15.94 38.36
CA PHE A 1046 -16.77 -16.90 38.98
C PHE A 1046 -16.35 -16.55 40.41
N ARG A 1047 -16.92 -15.51 41.05
CA ARG A 1047 -16.73 -15.22 42.49
C ARG A 1047 -16.76 -16.48 43.38
N PRO A 1048 -17.68 -17.46 43.21
CA PRO A 1048 -17.68 -18.70 43.99
C PRO A 1048 -16.41 -19.56 43.86
N ALA A 1049 -15.67 -19.47 42.74
CA ALA A 1049 -14.40 -20.15 42.55
C ALA A 1049 -13.24 -19.42 43.27
N ILE A 1050 -13.29 -18.08 43.33
CA ILE A 1050 -12.37 -17.29 44.16
C ILE A 1050 -12.65 -17.54 45.64
N ASP A 1051 -13.93 -17.52 46.05
CA ASP A 1051 -14.36 -17.88 47.40
C ASP A 1051 -13.81 -19.26 47.80
N ALA A 1052 -14.04 -20.28 46.96
CA ALA A 1052 -13.55 -21.64 47.19
C ALA A 1052 -12.01 -21.78 47.23
N LEU A 1053 -11.26 -20.83 46.65
CA LEU A 1053 -9.79 -20.77 46.72
C LEU A 1053 -9.27 -20.10 48.00
N VAL A 1054 -10.05 -19.17 48.60
CA VAL A 1054 -9.66 -18.40 49.79
C VAL A 1054 -10.32 -18.89 51.09
N THR A 1055 -11.35 -19.72 51.01
CA THR A 1055 -11.84 -20.56 52.13
C THR A 1055 -10.98 -21.82 52.27
N ASN A 1056 -10.74 -22.24 53.51
CA ASN A 1056 -10.07 -23.51 53.84
C ASN A 1056 -11.07 -24.68 53.88
#